data_AF-A0AAW8JQS0-F1
#
_entry.id   AF-A0AAW8JQS0-F1
#
_cell.length_a   1.000
_cell.length_b   1.000
_cell.length_c   1.000
_cell.angle_alpha   90.00
_cell.angle_beta   90.00
_cell.angle_gamma   90.00
#
_symmetry.space_group_name_H-M   'P 1'
#
loop_
_entity.id
_entity.type
_entity.pdbx_description
1 polymer ?
#
loop_
_entity_poly.entity_id
_entity_poly.type
_entity_poly.pdbx_seq_one_letter_code
_entity_poly.pdbx_strand_id
1 'polypeptide(L)'
;SDSDSDSDSDSDSDSDSDSDSDSDSDSDTDEPKDLEFNEDGSKLTGTAEPGSTVTVSAKDGTVLGSATAGPDGKFEVSLTPAQADGEKVDVTAQADGKNKSAPVEVTAPDITAPDAPTDVAVTEDGTQVTGKGEPGSTVNVTDQDGKVIGTGKVDKEGNFAVDLEKPLTNGEDVTVQLEDEAGNKSSEVTVTAPDTTAPDAPTDLDVSQDGLKLTGKGEPNTTVTVKDKDGNVVGRGVVDADGNLTVDLDKPFTNGEELNVTLTDKAENTSDPATVNAKDTTAPDIIDVQIDTDNLVLTVETEPHATIKLYDSEGKPLLDKNGNPIEFQANGEGKAIYSFDTAVERGKIINVTATDAANNESDPYKIIAGIAEILAPADNVIDLILDATPKSTTDTVLKGSSKTGFTVVNVGLGPVLGADVLANLGDSSLIVDVGANQTKDLTLQGSALGVQVVGTMDLYVYKLNESTGQWEQQAVKENWVVSVLLGGKSKETEFNLAQGKWMFVMASGQGIQALTGYSLKITDAITHDYNEAADMTGSISGNMLTDEDPKFGKDDLPEGTTITSINGKTLSGNGEVIIEGEYGKLTVKADGSYSYTVNSDFRGPFGAKDVFTYVVTSPSGNTAEATLEIELNITPREERIEIHNTVVLDLEPQVILDTDKSTIKNATGFKLLDLGLLGPILSADVLAGAGAMEFSVGENQVRELTFHGSAGGVSIGKVFDLVIFKLDPATGNFVQVHYEKDWFKIIVLGGKSDQLTMQFGEGEYRAMLNSKGLLGVAEGSGLYVDHDKIYDYNTPTKYQGSVAGDATEKDSTALLKVNGKDVEPGKVTTVEGKYGTLTINSDGTYTYTVVKPANAGAGWKPPYGQVDTFQLVTQDANGKSVVETLNIKVGTHTAKDDFITTALEQHNVETTINYAESYGLFDNVKTYMKEFTVAAHSKDASTSLNVKTESDGVITKKDVTLTYKLTNTTTGQVFTQTVKGKNVELNINLQDLPAGNYTLEVTSVDGKIQSIDYTTHVVHSDDYVSSAVDIVKGNLLTNDDGITKIDSLKVGAKEVFVNDPKKGAASIEVEGQYGTLTINKDGSYSYQPSGNAFGVDKFTYETVSKLGVKEQAILEINVGKNVVATEHADQVESSSANDIFTMSAGADTVIYNVLDSTIANAGGNGGNGFDTWTDFNASEGDKIDISKLLDGNQTVDNIKDYVTYEDGVLKIDRNGQADYSGQPEGQSHYVDLIAINSDKTLDELLNNNNIVWH
;
A
#
# COMPACT_ATOMS: atom_id res chain seq x y z
N SER A 1 -112.44 -35.45 -57.36
CA SER A 1 -112.18 -36.02 -58.67
C SER A 1 -111.02 -36.99 -58.51
N ASP A 2 -111.22 -38.30 -58.65
CA ASP A 2 -111.28 -39.06 -59.95
C ASP A 2 -109.87 -39.70 -60.16
N SER A 3 -109.59 -40.82 -60.86
CA SER A 3 -110.36 -41.83 -61.66
C SER A 3 -109.41 -42.91 -62.29
N ASP A 4 -109.93 -44.10 -62.66
CA ASP A 4 -109.93 -44.87 -63.97
C ASP A 4 -108.75 -44.82 -65.00
N SER A 5 -108.42 -45.79 -65.90
CA SER A 5 -108.70 -47.26 -66.13
C SER A 5 -107.99 -47.84 -67.43
N ASP A 6 -108.06 -49.18 -67.70
CA ASP A 6 -108.06 -49.93 -69.01
C ASP A 6 -106.81 -49.97 -69.99
N SER A 7 -106.64 -50.83 -71.03
CA SER A 7 -106.98 -52.27 -71.35
C SER A 7 -106.44 -52.81 -72.73
N ASP A 8 -106.06 -54.12 -72.85
CA ASP A 8 -106.16 -55.06 -74.02
C ASP A 8 -105.43 -54.89 -75.41
N SER A 9 -105.80 -55.73 -76.42
CA SER A 9 -105.03 -56.07 -77.66
C SER A 9 -105.67 -55.76 -79.06
N ASP A 10 -105.91 -56.76 -79.92
CA ASP A 10 -106.16 -56.64 -81.38
C ASP A 10 -107.51 -55.93 -81.75
N SER A 11 -107.64 -55.55 -83.02
CA SER A 11 -108.73 -54.75 -83.62
C SER A 11 -110.18 -55.17 -83.34
N ASP A 12 -111.10 -54.19 -83.46
CA ASP A 12 -112.52 -54.31 -83.88
C ASP A 12 -113.22 -55.67 -83.72
N SER A 13 -114.01 -55.82 -82.64
CA SER A 13 -115.29 -56.55 -82.65
C SER A 13 -116.10 -56.02 -81.45
N ASP A 14 -117.37 -55.58 -81.54
CA ASP A 14 -118.54 -56.27 -82.12
C ASP A 14 -118.48 -57.77 -81.78
N SER A 15 -118.89 -58.19 -80.58
CA SER A 15 -120.31 -58.13 -80.24
C SER A 15 -120.60 -57.32 -78.95
N ASP A 16 -121.70 -56.57 -78.84
CA ASP A 16 -123.06 -56.91 -79.29
C ASP A 16 -123.51 -58.31 -78.81
N SER A 17 -123.02 -58.72 -77.64
CA SER A 17 -123.38 -59.94 -76.91
C SER A 17 -123.19 -61.28 -77.64
N ASP A 18 -122.16 -62.00 -77.23
CA ASP A 18 -122.20 -63.47 -77.14
C ASP A 18 -122.49 -63.78 -75.66
N SER A 19 -123.74 -63.60 -75.24
CA SER A 19 -124.61 -64.72 -74.89
C SER A 19 -124.05 -65.62 -73.77
N ASP A 20 -124.39 -65.39 -72.50
CA ASP A 20 -125.64 -65.96 -71.97
C ASP A 20 -126.86 -65.76 -72.90
N SER A 21 -127.42 -66.80 -73.52
CA SER A 21 -127.49 -68.17 -73.02
C SER A 21 -127.30 -69.24 -74.10
N ASP A 22 -126.15 -69.90 -74.11
CA ASP A 22 -126.04 -71.33 -74.41
C ASP A 22 -124.98 -71.94 -73.48
N SER A 23 -125.46 -72.45 -72.35
CA SER A 23 -124.64 -73.02 -71.28
C SER A 23 -124.11 -74.41 -71.64
N ASP A 24 -122.80 -74.63 -71.49
CA ASP A 24 -122.23 -75.96 -71.22
C ASP A 24 -121.08 -75.85 -70.19
N SER A 25 -120.89 -76.91 -69.40
CA SER A 25 -120.22 -76.88 -68.10
C SER A 25 -118.69 -77.03 -68.12
N ASP A 26 -117.98 -76.17 -67.36
CA ASP A 26 -116.55 -76.31 -67.06
C ASP A 26 -116.28 -77.03 -65.71
N SER A 27 -115.09 -77.63 -65.54
CA SER A 27 -114.75 -78.60 -64.48
C SER A 27 -113.74 -78.13 -63.41
N ASP A 28 -113.28 -76.88 -63.48
CA ASP A 28 -112.10 -76.41 -62.75
C ASP A 28 -112.46 -75.42 -61.62
N THR A 29 -111.57 -75.26 -60.63
CA THR A 29 -111.74 -74.31 -59.50
C THR A 29 -111.16 -72.95 -59.88
N ASP A 30 -111.87 -71.86 -59.56
CA ASP A 30 -111.36 -70.51 -59.75
C ASP A 30 -110.04 -70.26 -58.97
N GLU A 31 -109.13 -69.50 -59.56
CA GLU A 31 -107.88 -69.07 -58.92
C GLU A 31 -108.14 -68.14 -57.72
N PRO A 32 -107.29 -68.21 -56.67
CA PRO A 32 -107.27 -67.20 -55.61
C PRO A 32 -107.04 -65.79 -56.16
N LYS A 33 -107.79 -64.81 -55.65
CA LYS A 33 -107.71 -63.39 -56.01
C LYS A 33 -107.54 -62.53 -54.76
N ASP A 34 -107.30 -61.24 -54.97
CA ASP A 34 -107.17 -60.24 -53.90
C ASP A 34 -106.12 -60.62 -52.84
N LEU A 35 -105.00 -61.20 -53.29
CA LEU A 35 -103.96 -61.74 -52.41
C LEU A 35 -103.11 -60.63 -51.80
N GLU A 36 -103.19 -60.46 -50.49
CA GLU A 36 -102.50 -59.39 -49.76
C GLU A 36 -101.82 -59.93 -48.50
N PHE A 37 -100.54 -59.63 -48.35
CA PHE A 37 -99.76 -59.86 -47.13
C PHE A 37 -100.06 -58.80 -46.08
N ASN A 38 -99.94 -59.15 -44.79
CA ASN A 38 -99.88 -58.14 -43.74
C ASN A 38 -98.47 -57.52 -43.62
N GLU A 39 -98.33 -56.41 -42.90
CA GLU A 39 -97.08 -55.61 -42.82
C GLU A 39 -95.84 -56.37 -42.31
N ASP A 40 -96.01 -57.44 -41.52
CA ASP A 40 -94.92 -58.32 -41.03
C ASP A 40 -94.77 -59.62 -41.85
N GLY A 41 -95.57 -59.77 -42.91
CA GLY A 41 -95.60 -60.89 -43.85
C GLY A 41 -95.81 -62.29 -43.23
N SER A 42 -96.34 -62.36 -42.00
CA SER A 42 -96.70 -63.63 -41.35
C SER A 42 -98.04 -64.21 -41.81
N LYS A 43 -98.83 -63.46 -42.59
CA LYS A 43 -100.15 -63.86 -43.07
C LYS A 43 -100.40 -63.41 -44.50
N LEU A 44 -101.20 -64.20 -45.22
CA LEU A 44 -101.76 -63.85 -46.52
C LEU A 44 -103.29 -63.96 -46.47
N THR A 45 -103.98 -62.90 -46.88
CA THR A 45 -105.46 -62.88 -47.03
C THR A 45 -105.85 -62.88 -48.51
N GLY A 46 -107.10 -63.25 -48.81
CA GLY A 46 -107.64 -63.14 -50.16
C GLY A 46 -109.04 -63.73 -50.34
N THR A 47 -109.45 -63.87 -51.61
CA THR A 47 -110.72 -64.48 -52.03
C THR A 47 -110.48 -65.71 -52.91
N ALA A 48 -111.35 -66.71 -52.83
CA ALA A 48 -111.36 -67.92 -53.65
C ALA A 48 -112.77 -68.51 -53.74
N GLU A 49 -112.99 -69.52 -54.59
CA GLU A 49 -114.31 -70.15 -54.75
C GLU A 49 -114.85 -70.66 -53.38
N PRO A 50 -116.10 -70.31 -52.97
CA PRO A 50 -116.60 -70.63 -51.63
C PRO A 50 -116.53 -72.12 -51.27
N GLY A 51 -115.87 -72.44 -50.15
CA GLY A 51 -115.63 -73.82 -49.71
C GLY A 51 -114.39 -74.50 -50.31
N SER A 52 -113.66 -73.85 -51.20
CA SER A 52 -112.36 -74.35 -51.70
C SER A 52 -111.26 -74.29 -50.64
N THR A 53 -110.25 -75.16 -50.73
CA THR A 53 -109.06 -75.12 -49.88
C THR A 53 -107.92 -74.40 -50.60
N VAL A 54 -107.38 -73.36 -49.96
CA VAL A 54 -106.26 -72.53 -50.43
C VAL A 54 -104.96 -72.95 -49.75
N THR A 55 -103.86 -73.04 -50.51
CA THR A 55 -102.52 -73.41 -50.03
C THR A 55 -101.48 -72.40 -50.53
N VAL A 56 -100.61 -71.95 -49.64
CA VAL A 56 -99.47 -71.05 -49.90
C VAL A 56 -98.16 -71.83 -49.73
N SER A 57 -97.22 -71.67 -50.65
CA SER A 57 -95.94 -72.38 -50.69
C SER A 57 -94.77 -71.47 -51.08
N ALA A 58 -93.56 -71.76 -50.61
CA ALA A 58 -92.32 -71.16 -51.12
C ALA A 58 -91.97 -71.69 -52.52
N LYS A 59 -91.10 -70.98 -53.25
CA LYS A 59 -90.67 -71.35 -54.62
C LYS A 59 -89.92 -72.68 -54.76
N ASP A 60 -89.44 -73.27 -53.67
CA ASP A 60 -88.88 -74.63 -53.67
C ASP A 60 -89.95 -75.73 -53.56
N GLY A 61 -91.22 -75.35 -53.39
CA GLY A 61 -92.37 -76.24 -53.22
C GLY A 61 -92.77 -76.49 -51.76
N THR A 62 -92.06 -75.93 -50.77
CA THR A 62 -92.38 -76.08 -49.35
C THR A 62 -93.67 -75.36 -48.99
N VAL A 63 -94.67 -76.08 -48.46
CA VAL A 63 -95.94 -75.46 -48.02
C VAL A 63 -95.73 -74.63 -46.76
N LEU A 64 -96.07 -73.34 -46.83
CA LEU A 64 -95.95 -72.36 -45.74
C LEU A 64 -97.25 -72.24 -44.94
N GLY A 65 -98.42 -72.53 -45.54
CA GLY A 65 -99.71 -72.54 -44.85
C GLY A 65 -100.89 -72.96 -45.75
N SER A 66 -102.05 -73.24 -45.15
CA SER A 66 -103.32 -73.50 -45.89
C SER A 66 -104.56 -73.16 -45.07
N ALA A 67 -105.65 -72.76 -45.73
CA ALA A 67 -106.96 -72.47 -45.13
C ALA A 67 -108.11 -72.79 -46.10
N THR A 68 -109.35 -72.90 -45.61
CA THR A 68 -110.55 -73.09 -46.46
C THR A 68 -111.30 -71.78 -46.61
N ALA A 69 -111.70 -71.43 -47.84
CA ALA A 69 -112.48 -70.24 -48.14
C ALA A 69 -113.90 -70.33 -47.57
N GLY A 70 -114.37 -69.24 -46.95
CA GLY A 70 -115.68 -69.14 -46.33
C GLY A 70 -116.84 -69.18 -47.33
N PRO A 71 -118.11 -69.20 -46.84
CA PRO A 71 -119.30 -69.12 -47.69
C PRO A 71 -119.41 -67.81 -48.49
N ASP A 72 -118.68 -66.78 -48.08
CA ASP A 72 -118.50 -65.48 -48.74
C ASP A 72 -117.23 -65.41 -49.63
N GLY A 73 -116.53 -66.54 -49.80
CA GLY A 73 -115.33 -66.68 -50.61
C GLY A 73 -114.03 -66.22 -49.95
N LYS A 74 -114.05 -65.69 -48.72
CA LYS A 74 -112.85 -65.11 -48.09
C LYS A 74 -112.01 -66.14 -47.35
N PHE A 75 -110.69 -65.95 -47.33
CA PHE A 75 -109.76 -66.75 -46.54
C PHE A 75 -108.63 -65.91 -45.91
N GLU A 76 -108.00 -66.46 -44.87
CA GLU A 76 -106.75 -65.99 -44.28
C GLU A 76 -105.85 -67.22 -44.04
N VAL A 77 -104.64 -67.20 -44.57
CA VAL A 77 -103.59 -68.20 -44.33
C VAL A 77 -102.53 -67.59 -43.43
N SER A 78 -102.27 -68.20 -42.27
CA SER A 78 -101.06 -67.90 -41.48
C SER A 78 -99.90 -68.73 -42.02
N LEU A 79 -98.74 -68.08 -42.18
CA LEU A 79 -97.53 -68.66 -42.75
C LEU A 79 -96.53 -69.01 -41.64
N THR A 80 -95.72 -70.05 -41.84
CA THR A 80 -94.63 -70.37 -40.92
C THR A 80 -93.45 -70.99 -41.69
N PRO A 81 -92.28 -70.32 -41.75
CA PRO A 81 -91.98 -68.99 -41.21
C PRO A 81 -92.78 -67.85 -41.90
N ALA A 82 -92.75 -66.66 -41.30
CA ALA A 82 -93.14 -65.42 -41.97
C ALA A 82 -92.12 -65.08 -43.07
N GLN A 83 -92.51 -64.25 -44.04
CA GLN A 83 -91.67 -63.78 -45.13
C GLN A 83 -91.63 -62.25 -45.05
N ALA A 84 -90.45 -61.64 -44.93
CA ALA A 84 -90.29 -60.22 -44.59
C ALA A 84 -89.02 -59.57 -45.20
N ASP A 85 -88.41 -60.25 -46.16
CA ASP A 85 -87.14 -59.93 -46.83
C ASP A 85 -87.37 -59.86 -48.36
N GLY A 86 -88.58 -59.45 -48.78
CA GLY A 86 -89.00 -59.42 -50.18
C GLY A 86 -89.21 -60.78 -50.85
N GLU A 87 -89.37 -61.88 -50.08
CA GLU A 87 -89.47 -63.22 -50.66
C GLU A 87 -90.76 -63.46 -51.47
N LYS A 88 -90.72 -64.40 -52.43
CA LYS A 88 -91.83 -64.72 -53.33
C LYS A 88 -92.47 -66.07 -53.00
N VAL A 89 -93.80 -66.09 -52.87
CA VAL A 89 -94.60 -67.28 -52.56
C VAL A 89 -95.63 -67.59 -53.65
N ASP A 90 -96.03 -68.86 -53.79
CA ASP A 90 -97.04 -69.35 -54.73
C ASP A 90 -98.33 -69.78 -54.01
N VAL A 91 -99.49 -69.41 -54.55
CA VAL A 91 -100.82 -69.56 -53.89
C VAL A 91 -101.80 -70.27 -54.82
N THR A 92 -102.56 -71.25 -54.31
CA THR A 92 -103.44 -72.12 -55.12
C THR A 92 -104.73 -72.52 -54.41
N ALA A 93 -105.85 -72.68 -55.11
CA ALA A 93 -107.14 -73.15 -54.58
C ALA A 93 -107.62 -74.50 -55.17
N GLN A 94 -108.46 -75.23 -54.44
CA GLN A 94 -109.21 -76.39 -54.97
C GLN A 94 -110.57 -76.59 -54.28
N ALA A 95 -111.66 -76.63 -55.06
CA ALA A 95 -113.02 -76.94 -54.63
C ALA A 95 -113.35 -78.43 -54.78
N ASP A 96 -114.33 -78.93 -54.01
CA ASP A 96 -114.70 -80.35 -54.02
C ASP A 96 -115.33 -80.77 -55.36
N GLY A 97 -114.82 -81.85 -55.94
CA GLY A 97 -115.20 -82.33 -57.27
C GLY A 97 -114.61 -81.57 -58.47
N LYS A 98 -113.80 -80.52 -58.25
CA LYS A 98 -113.13 -79.71 -59.30
C LYS A 98 -111.61 -79.89 -59.32
N ASN A 99 -110.97 -79.55 -60.45
CA ASN A 99 -109.50 -79.52 -60.54
C ASN A 99 -108.89 -78.36 -59.74
N LYS A 100 -107.62 -78.48 -59.36
CA LYS A 100 -106.84 -77.46 -58.63
C LYS A 100 -106.46 -76.30 -59.56
N SER A 101 -106.52 -75.08 -59.06
CA SER A 101 -106.14 -73.86 -59.79
C SER A 101 -104.64 -73.83 -60.15
N ALA A 102 -104.25 -72.98 -61.10
CA ALA A 102 -102.85 -72.61 -61.28
C ALA A 102 -102.32 -71.81 -60.07
N PRO A 103 -100.99 -71.75 -59.85
CA PRO A 103 -100.39 -70.95 -58.80
C PRO A 103 -100.31 -69.46 -59.17
N VAL A 104 -100.68 -68.61 -58.21
CA VAL A 104 -100.52 -67.15 -58.27
C VAL A 104 -99.31 -66.76 -57.40
N GLU A 105 -98.36 -66.02 -57.97
CA GLU A 105 -97.16 -65.55 -57.26
C GLU A 105 -97.44 -64.23 -56.52
N VAL A 106 -96.98 -64.12 -55.27
CA VAL A 106 -97.08 -62.90 -54.44
C VAL A 106 -95.74 -62.63 -53.75
N THR A 107 -95.32 -61.37 -53.70
CA THR A 107 -94.10 -60.93 -53.00
C THR A 107 -94.44 -60.44 -51.59
N ALA A 108 -93.63 -60.81 -50.60
CA ALA A 108 -93.67 -60.29 -49.23
C ALA A 108 -93.12 -58.85 -49.14
N PRO A 109 -93.39 -58.11 -48.04
CA PRO A 109 -92.68 -56.86 -47.76
C PRO A 109 -91.18 -57.10 -47.50
N ASP A 110 -90.38 -56.04 -47.63
CA ASP A 110 -88.96 -56.00 -47.29
C ASP A 110 -88.74 -54.89 -46.24
N ILE A 111 -88.17 -55.27 -45.09
CA ILE A 111 -87.97 -54.39 -43.92
C ILE A 111 -86.61 -54.63 -43.23
N THR A 112 -85.67 -55.32 -43.88
CA THR A 112 -84.34 -55.64 -43.31
C THR A 112 -83.32 -54.59 -43.76
N ALA A 113 -82.53 -54.05 -42.83
CA ALA A 113 -81.51 -53.04 -43.16
C ALA A 113 -80.14 -53.67 -43.48
N PRO A 114 -79.33 -53.06 -44.39
CA PRO A 114 -78.01 -53.56 -44.72
C PRO A 114 -77.02 -53.37 -43.56
N ASP A 115 -76.05 -54.29 -43.46
CA ASP A 115 -74.96 -54.22 -42.48
C ASP A 115 -74.07 -52.97 -42.68
N ALA A 116 -73.43 -52.51 -41.60
CA ALA A 116 -72.54 -51.34 -41.64
C ALA A 116 -71.31 -51.57 -42.54
N PRO A 117 -70.82 -50.53 -43.24
CA PRO A 117 -69.68 -50.68 -44.15
C PRO A 117 -68.40 -51.05 -43.40
N THR A 118 -67.56 -51.89 -43.99
CA THR A 118 -66.31 -52.37 -43.38
C THR A 118 -65.10 -52.08 -44.26
N ASP A 119 -63.90 -52.20 -43.71
CA ASP A 119 -62.62 -51.85 -44.35
C ASP A 119 -62.60 -50.41 -44.95
N VAL A 120 -63.29 -49.47 -44.30
CA VAL A 120 -63.46 -48.10 -44.80
C VAL A 120 -62.16 -47.31 -44.65
N ALA A 121 -61.64 -46.77 -45.76
CA ALA A 121 -60.41 -45.97 -45.79
C ALA A 121 -60.43 -44.90 -46.88
N VAL A 122 -59.89 -43.71 -46.56
CA VAL A 122 -59.51 -42.69 -47.55
C VAL A 122 -58.21 -43.12 -48.23
N THR A 123 -58.08 -42.89 -49.54
CA THR A 123 -56.83 -43.16 -50.27
C THR A 123 -55.69 -42.22 -49.85
N GLU A 124 -54.44 -42.63 -50.07
CA GLU A 124 -53.24 -41.85 -49.69
C GLU A 124 -53.17 -40.47 -50.38
N ASP A 125 -53.77 -40.34 -51.58
CA ASP A 125 -53.91 -39.09 -52.32
C ASP A 125 -55.17 -38.28 -51.95
N GLY A 126 -55.95 -38.75 -50.98
CA GLY A 126 -57.17 -38.09 -50.50
C GLY A 126 -58.38 -38.18 -51.43
N THR A 127 -58.26 -38.80 -52.61
CA THR A 127 -59.25 -38.65 -53.70
C THR A 127 -60.48 -39.55 -53.60
N GLN A 128 -60.38 -40.69 -52.92
CA GLN A 128 -61.47 -41.66 -52.82
C GLN A 128 -61.65 -42.20 -51.41
N VAL A 129 -62.88 -42.61 -51.08
CA VAL A 129 -63.18 -43.47 -49.93
C VAL A 129 -63.55 -44.86 -50.42
N THR A 130 -62.78 -45.85 -49.98
CA THR A 130 -62.94 -47.26 -50.36
C THR A 130 -63.48 -48.06 -49.16
N GLY A 131 -64.10 -49.21 -49.42
CA GLY A 131 -64.61 -50.10 -48.37
C GLY A 131 -65.44 -51.26 -48.92
N LYS A 132 -66.20 -51.91 -48.05
CA LYS A 132 -67.07 -53.05 -48.35
C LYS A 132 -68.45 -52.92 -47.73
N GLY A 133 -69.44 -53.56 -48.33
CA GLY A 133 -70.83 -53.49 -47.90
C GLY A 133 -71.72 -54.54 -48.55
N GLU A 134 -73.02 -54.41 -48.38
CA GLU A 134 -74.01 -55.27 -49.04
C GLU A 134 -74.16 -54.93 -50.53
N PRO A 135 -74.01 -55.90 -51.45
CA PRO A 135 -74.12 -55.68 -52.90
C PRO A 135 -75.40 -54.96 -53.33
N GLY A 136 -75.25 -53.92 -54.15
CA GLY A 136 -76.38 -53.12 -54.64
C GLY A 136 -76.82 -51.99 -53.71
N SER A 137 -76.39 -51.98 -52.43
CA SER A 137 -76.63 -50.84 -51.54
C SER A 137 -75.93 -49.57 -52.02
N THR A 138 -76.52 -48.42 -51.72
CA THR A 138 -76.01 -47.07 -52.01
C THR A 138 -75.08 -46.62 -50.89
N VAL A 139 -73.87 -46.23 -51.24
CA VAL A 139 -72.86 -45.70 -50.32
C VAL A 139 -72.99 -44.18 -50.29
N ASN A 140 -73.15 -43.59 -49.11
CA ASN A 140 -73.11 -42.15 -48.89
C ASN A 140 -71.91 -41.79 -48.03
N VAL A 141 -71.08 -40.85 -48.48
CA VAL A 141 -69.93 -40.33 -47.75
C VAL A 141 -70.17 -38.85 -47.41
N THR A 142 -70.06 -38.49 -46.14
CA THR A 142 -70.27 -37.12 -45.64
C THR A 142 -69.03 -36.54 -44.96
N ASP A 143 -68.89 -35.22 -45.01
CA ASP A 143 -67.93 -34.48 -44.18
C ASP A 143 -68.40 -34.37 -42.71
N GLN A 144 -67.56 -33.77 -41.85
CA GLN A 144 -67.86 -33.52 -40.42
C GLN A 144 -69.09 -32.62 -40.19
N ASP A 145 -69.48 -31.78 -41.16
CA ASP A 145 -70.70 -30.94 -41.11
C ASP A 145 -71.96 -31.72 -41.54
N GLY A 146 -71.81 -32.99 -41.93
CA GLY A 146 -72.90 -33.88 -42.36
C GLY A 146 -73.36 -33.64 -43.81
N LYS A 147 -72.61 -32.88 -44.61
CA LYS A 147 -72.89 -32.70 -46.04
C LYS A 147 -72.30 -33.88 -46.81
N VAL A 148 -73.09 -34.46 -47.71
CA VAL A 148 -72.60 -35.50 -48.64
C VAL A 148 -71.55 -34.92 -49.58
N ILE A 149 -70.38 -35.55 -49.62
CA ILE A 149 -69.18 -35.20 -50.41
C ILE A 149 -68.80 -36.28 -51.43
N GLY A 150 -69.46 -37.44 -51.38
CA GLY A 150 -69.35 -38.51 -52.38
C GLY A 150 -70.49 -39.52 -52.22
N THR A 151 -70.93 -40.11 -53.33
CA THR A 151 -71.91 -41.21 -53.33
C THR A 151 -71.54 -42.29 -54.33
N GLY A 152 -71.75 -43.56 -53.99
CA GLY A 152 -71.52 -44.69 -54.88
C GLY A 152 -72.52 -45.83 -54.70
N LYS A 153 -72.23 -46.97 -55.34
CA LYS A 153 -72.94 -48.23 -55.15
C LYS A 153 -71.93 -49.30 -54.75
N VAL A 154 -72.33 -50.21 -53.87
CA VAL A 154 -71.58 -51.44 -53.62
C VAL A 154 -71.73 -52.37 -54.82
N ASP A 155 -70.63 -52.91 -55.32
CA ASP A 155 -70.61 -53.84 -56.45
C ASP A 155 -71.15 -55.24 -56.08
N LYS A 156 -71.23 -56.14 -57.08
CA LYS A 156 -71.78 -57.49 -56.89
C LYS A 156 -70.87 -58.41 -56.07
N GLU A 157 -69.63 -57.99 -55.88
CA GLU A 157 -68.58 -58.65 -55.15
C GLU A 157 -68.45 -58.09 -53.71
N GLY A 158 -69.27 -57.10 -53.34
CA GLY A 158 -69.38 -56.53 -51.99
C GLY A 158 -68.42 -55.37 -51.69
N ASN A 159 -67.80 -54.76 -52.70
CA ASN A 159 -66.81 -53.68 -52.54
C ASN A 159 -67.37 -52.34 -53.03
N PHE A 160 -66.80 -51.24 -52.55
CA PHE A 160 -67.05 -49.90 -53.09
C PHE A 160 -65.78 -49.05 -53.13
N ALA A 161 -65.79 -48.10 -54.07
CA ALA A 161 -64.88 -46.97 -54.13
C ALA A 161 -65.72 -45.75 -54.52
N VAL A 162 -65.64 -44.68 -53.74
CA VAL A 162 -66.40 -43.45 -53.91
C VAL A 162 -65.41 -42.31 -54.14
N ASP A 163 -65.42 -41.74 -55.35
CA ASP A 163 -64.70 -40.51 -55.64
C ASP A 163 -65.25 -39.35 -54.79
N LEU A 164 -64.35 -38.59 -54.16
CA LEU A 164 -64.68 -37.36 -53.44
C LEU A 164 -64.66 -36.16 -54.38
N GLU A 165 -65.57 -35.19 -54.19
CA GLU A 165 -65.61 -33.95 -54.98
C GLU A 165 -64.29 -33.15 -54.94
N LYS A 166 -63.50 -33.34 -53.87
CA LYS A 166 -62.17 -32.78 -53.67
C LYS A 166 -61.29 -33.81 -52.94
N PRO A 167 -59.97 -33.85 -53.22
CA PRO A 167 -59.03 -34.58 -52.37
C PRO A 167 -59.05 -34.01 -50.95
N LEU A 168 -59.02 -34.90 -49.95
CA LEU A 168 -58.84 -34.57 -48.54
C LEU A 168 -57.44 -35.02 -48.12
N THR A 169 -56.55 -34.07 -47.85
CA THR A 169 -55.10 -34.32 -47.62
C THR A 169 -54.55 -33.45 -46.49
N ASN A 170 -55.42 -33.01 -45.58
CA ASN A 170 -55.13 -32.11 -44.46
C ASN A 170 -55.72 -32.68 -43.14
N GLY A 171 -55.78 -34.01 -43.03
CA GLY A 171 -56.25 -34.70 -41.83
C GLY A 171 -57.76 -34.62 -41.56
N GLU A 172 -58.60 -34.38 -42.57
CA GLU A 172 -60.05 -34.23 -42.40
C GLU A 172 -60.77 -35.58 -42.14
N ASP A 173 -61.76 -35.62 -41.24
CA ASP A 173 -62.61 -36.82 -41.06
C ASP A 173 -63.77 -36.87 -42.06
N VAL A 174 -64.10 -38.08 -42.51
CA VAL A 174 -65.28 -38.39 -43.34
C VAL A 174 -66.06 -39.57 -42.76
N THR A 175 -67.37 -39.58 -42.94
CA THR A 175 -68.28 -40.61 -42.41
C THR A 175 -69.05 -41.31 -43.53
N VAL A 176 -69.28 -42.63 -43.42
CA VAL A 176 -69.85 -43.48 -44.47
C VAL A 176 -71.05 -44.30 -43.97
N GLN A 177 -72.14 -44.34 -44.74
CA GLN A 177 -73.36 -45.12 -44.48
C GLN A 177 -73.86 -45.82 -45.75
N LEU A 178 -74.48 -47.00 -45.60
CA LEU A 178 -75.13 -47.75 -46.67
C LEU A 178 -76.66 -47.64 -46.60
N GLU A 179 -77.32 -47.71 -47.76
CA GLU A 179 -78.79 -47.69 -47.90
C GLU A 179 -79.24 -48.61 -49.03
N ASP A 180 -80.14 -49.56 -48.73
CA ASP A 180 -80.62 -50.57 -49.70
C ASP A 180 -81.63 -50.00 -50.73
N GLU A 181 -82.26 -50.87 -51.54
CA GLU A 181 -83.29 -50.43 -52.50
C GLU A 181 -84.67 -50.19 -51.87
N ALA A 182 -84.94 -50.71 -50.67
CA ALA A 182 -86.16 -50.46 -49.90
C ALA A 182 -86.09 -49.14 -49.10
N GLY A 183 -84.89 -48.57 -48.93
CA GLY A 183 -84.61 -47.33 -48.21
C GLY A 183 -84.19 -47.54 -46.74
N ASN A 184 -83.86 -48.77 -46.34
CA ASN A 184 -83.34 -49.04 -45.00
C ASN A 184 -81.84 -48.69 -44.94
N LYS A 185 -81.37 -48.16 -43.81
CA LYS A 185 -80.02 -47.60 -43.65
C LYS A 185 -79.18 -48.37 -42.64
N SER A 186 -77.90 -48.53 -42.94
CA SER A 186 -76.90 -49.11 -42.03
C SER A 186 -76.50 -48.14 -40.91
N SER A 187 -75.70 -48.63 -39.96
CA SER A 187 -74.93 -47.75 -39.06
C SER A 187 -73.78 -47.05 -39.81
N GLU A 188 -73.31 -45.93 -39.26
CA GLU A 188 -72.26 -45.06 -39.81
C GLU A 188 -70.84 -45.47 -39.37
N VAL A 189 -69.83 -45.17 -40.20
CA VAL A 189 -68.40 -45.38 -39.91
C VAL A 189 -67.56 -44.16 -40.31
N THR A 190 -66.77 -43.62 -39.38
CA THR A 190 -65.90 -42.45 -39.61
C THR A 190 -64.43 -42.83 -39.79
N VAL A 191 -63.72 -42.16 -40.69
CA VAL A 191 -62.28 -42.33 -40.95
C VAL A 191 -61.61 -40.99 -41.26
N THR A 192 -60.38 -40.80 -40.78
CA THR A 192 -59.55 -39.61 -41.02
C THR A 192 -58.74 -39.75 -42.31
N ALA A 193 -58.67 -38.69 -43.10
CA ALA A 193 -57.80 -38.59 -44.27
C ALA A 193 -56.31 -38.43 -43.88
N PRO A 194 -55.36 -38.70 -44.80
CA PRO A 194 -53.95 -38.35 -44.59
C PRO A 194 -53.75 -36.84 -44.40
N ASP A 195 -52.69 -36.46 -43.70
CA ASP A 195 -52.26 -35.06 -43.60
C ASP A 195 -50.87 -34.90 -44.23
N THR A 196 -50.84 -34.27 -45.41
CA THR A 196 -49.62 -34.07 -46.22
C THR A 196 -49.42 -32.59 -46.58
N THR A 197 -50.09 -31.69 -45.87
CA THR A 197 -50.10 -30.26 -46.18
C THR A 197 -49.21 -29.52 -45.20
N ALA A 198 -48.17 -28.84 -45.70
CA ALA A 198 -47.27 -28.08 -44.85
C ALA A 198 -47.88 -26.73 -44.41
N PRO A 199 -47.51 -26.22 -43.22
CA PRO A 199 -47.83 -24.85 -42.81
C PRO A 199 -47.35 -23.80 -43.83
N ASP A 200 -48.05 -22.67 -43.88
CA ASP A 200 -47.56 -21.47 -44.56
C ASP A 200 -46.25 -20.98 -43.93
N ALA A 201 -45.37 -20.38 -44.75
CA ALA A 201 -44.11 -19.80 -44.28
C ALA A 201 -44.34 -18.66 -43.27
N PRO A 202 -43.49 -18.51 -42.24
CA PRO A 202 -43.70 -17.49 -41.22
C PRO A 202 -43.49 -16.07 -41.78
N THR A 203 -44.26 -15.11 -41.27
CA THR A 203 -44.35 -13.74 -41.78
C THR A 203 -44.07 -12.70 -40.69
N ASP A 204 -43.98 -11.42 -41.06
CA ASP A 204 -43.69 -10.29 -40.17
C ASP A 204 -42.45 -10.50 -39.27
N LEU A 205 -41.43 -11.18 -39.80
CA LEU A 205 -40.21 -11.49 -39.08
C LEU A 205 -39.37 -10.22 -38.82
N ASP A 206 -39.02 -9.99 -37.56
CA ASP A 206 -38.06 -8.95 -37.16
C ASP A 206 -37.17 -9.44 -36.00
N VAL A 207 -35.90 -9.05 -36.04
CA VAL A 207 -34.90 -9.34 -35.01
C VAL A 207 -34.69 -8.09 -34.16
N SER A 208 -34.68 -8.26 -32.84
CA SER A 208 -34.49 -7.17 -31.87
C SER A 208 -33.14 -6.46 -32.05
N GLN A 209 -33.05 -5.20 -31.61
CA GLN A 209 -31.84 -4.37 -31.77
C GLN A 209 -30.61 -4.93 -31.02
N ASP A 210 -30.81 -5.71 -29.97
CA ASP A 210 -29.77 -6.44 -29.23
C ASP A 210 -29.44 -7.81 -29.84
N GLY A 211 -30.10 -8.19 -30.94
CA GLY A 211 -29.85 -9.43 -31.67
C GLY A 211 -30.33 -10.71 -30.98
N LEU A 212 -30.98 -10.62 -29.82
CA LEU A 212 -31.28 -11.78 -28.96
C LEU A 212 -32.67 -12.39 -29.15
N LYS A 213 -33.57 -11.73 -29.88
CA LYS A 213 -34.95 -12.20 -30.07
C LYS A 213 -35.39 -12.07 -31.51
N LEU A 214 -35.97 -13.15 -32.03
CA LEU A 214 -36.78 -13.14 -33.24
C LEU A 214 -38.26 -13.01 -32.85
N THR A 215 -39.00 -12.16 -33.55
CA THR A 215 -40.46 -12.04 -33.45
C THR A 215 -41.11 -12.22 -34.83
N GLY A 216 -42.38 -12.60 -34.88
CA GLY A 216 -43.16 -12.65 -36.12
C GLY A 216 -44.52 -13.33 -35.98
N LYS A 217 -45.01 -13.87 -37.09
CA LYS A 217 -46.32 -14.53 -37.24
C LYS A 217 -46.20 -15.90 -37.91
N GLY A 218 -47.09 -16.82 -37.54
CA GLY A 218 -47.13 -18.18 -38.09
C GLY A 218 -48.44 -18.90 -37.81
N GLU A 219 -48.54 -20.15 -38.24
CA GLU A 219 -49.68 -21.01 -37.94
C GLU A 219 -49.67 -21.47 -36.46
N PRO A 220 -50.76 -21.28 -35.68
CA PRO A 220 -50.80 -21.61 -34.27
C PRO A 220 -50.41 -23.04 -33.91
N ASN A 221 -49.63 -23.20 -32.83
CA ASN A 221 -49.13 -24.48 -32.31
C ASN A 221 -48.11 -25.23 -33.21
N THR A 222 -47.67 -24.65 -34.32
CA THR A 222 -46.52 -25.17 -35.07
C THR A 222 -45.20 -24.92 -34.34
N THR A 223 -44.20 -25.76 -34.57
CA THR A 223 -42.85 -25.61 -34.02
C THR A 223 -42.04 -24.67 -34.90
N VAL A 224 -41.52 -23.59 -34.32
CA VAL A 224 -40.65 -22.63 -35.00
C VAL A 224 -39.20 -23.10 -34.89
N THR A 225 -38.52 -23.27 -36.01
CA THR A 225 -37.07 -23.53 -36.06
C THR A 225 -36.37 -22.39 -36.79
N VAL A 226 -35.46 -21.71 -36.08
CA VAL A 226 -34.59 -20.66 -36.59
C VAL A 226 -33.21 -21.24 -36.84
N LYS A 227 -32.64 -20.97 -38.01
CA LYS A 227 -31.29 -21.40 -38.40
C LYS A 227 -30.44 -20.24 -38.86
N ASP A 228 -29.14 -20.34 -38.61
CA ASP A 228 -28.15 -19.46 -39.23
C ASP A 228 -27.94 -19.82 -40.72
N LYS A 229 -26.99 -19.12 -41.35
CA LYS A 229 -26.62 -19.31 -42.76
C LYS A 229 -25.96 -20.67 -43.05
N ASP A 230 -25.31 -21.27 -42.06
CA ASP A 230 -24.67 -22.59 -42.16
C ASP A 230 -25.66 -23.74 -41.92
N GLY A 231 -26.88 -23.42 -41.47
CA GLY A 231 -27.97 -24.36 -41.23
C GLY A 231 -28.03 -24.92 -39.81
N ASN A 232 -27.21 -24.39 -38.89
CA ASN A 232 -27.29 -24.74 -37.46
C ASN A 232 -28.56 -24.13 -36.86
N VAL A 233 -29.18 -24.84 -35.91
CA VAL A 233 -30.37 -24.33 -35.22
C VAL A 233 -29.96 -23.41 -34.07
N VAL A 234 -30.26 -22.13 -34.22
CA VAL A 234 -29.88 -21.04 -33.29
C VAL A 234 -31.06 -20.52 -32.47
N GLY A 235 -32.26 -21.02 -32.75
CA GLY A 235 -33.45 -20.73 -31.96
C GLY A 235 -34.55 -21.75 -32.20
N ARG A 236 -35.31 -22.09 -31.15
CA ARG A 236 -36.57 -22.84 -31.26
C ARG A 236 -37.64 -22.21 -30.40
N GLY A 237 -38.87 -22.23 -30.91
CA GLY A 237 -40.06 -21.85 -30.16
C GLY A 237 -41.29 -22.58 -30.70
N VAL A 238 -42.45 -22.12 -30.26
CA VAL A 238 -43.74 -22.51 -30.80
C VAL A 238 -44.51 -21.26 -31.17
N VAL A 239 -45.33 -21.33 -32.21
CA VAL A 239 -46.32 -20.29 -32.47
C VAL A 239 -47.43 -20.42 -31.42
N ASP A 240 -47.80 -19.33 -30.76
CA ASP A 240 -48.87 -19.33 -29.78
C ASP A 240 -50.27 -19.49 -30.41
N ALA A 241 -51.29 -19.65 -29.56
CA ALA A 241 -52.67 -19.83 -30.01
C ALA A 241 -53.26 -18.61 -30.75
N ASP A 242 -52.64 -17.43 -30.63
CA ASP A 242 -53.02 -16.18 -31.29
C ASP A 242 -52.18 -15.91 -32.58
N GLY A 243 -51.35 -16.88 -32.99
CA GLY A 243 -50.53 -16.82 -34.20
C GLY A 243 -49.26 -15.97 -34.08
N ASN A 244 -48.82 -15.60 -32.87
CA ASN A 244 -47.54 -14.93 -32.66
C ASN A 244 -46.42 -15.96 -32.49
N LEU A 245 -45.25 -15.69 -33.05
CA LEU A 245 -44.01 -16.34 -32.64
C LEU A 245 -43.06 -15.36 -31.97
N THR A 246 -42.39 -15.83 -30.93
CA THR A 246 -41.25 -15.17 -30.30
C THR A 246 -40.26 -16.26 -29.94
N VAL A 247 -39.03 -16.12 -30.42
CA VAL A 247 -37.95 -17.08 -30.22
C VAL A 247 -36.76 -16.35 -29.64
N ASP A 248 -36.33 -16.77 -28.45
CA ASP A 248 -35.04 -16.37 -27.91
C ASP A 248 -33.94 -17.06 -28.72
N LEU A 249 -32.97 -16.28 -29.19
CA LEU A 249 -31.82 -16.77 -29.94
C LEU A 249 -30.69 -17.14 -28.96
N ASP A 250 -29.90 -18.16 -29.31
CA ASP A 250 -28.86 -18.72 -28.43
C ASP A 250 -27.64 -17.80 -28.22
N LYS A 251 -27.44 -16.85 -29.13
CA LYS A 251 -26.45 -15.77 -29.08
C LYS A 251 -27.06 -14.49 -29.69
N PRO A 252 -26.48 -13.30 -29.45
CA PRO A 252 -26.85 -12.12 -30.23
C PRO A 252 -26.44 -12.29 -31.71
N PHE A 253 -27.33 -11.84 -32.60
CA PHE A 253 -27.08 -11.62 -34.03
C PHE A 253 -27.20 -10.11 -34.30
N THR A 254 -26.07 -9.44 -34.48
CA THR A 254 -25.97 -7.96 -34.54
C THR A 254 -25.04 -7.47 -35.66
N ASN A 255 -24.59 -8.37 -36.55
CA ASN A 255 -23.70 -8.10 -37.68
C ASN A 255 -24.42 -8.37 -39.01
N GLY A 256 -25.70 -7.96 -39.10
CA GLY A 256 -26.52 -8.09 -40.31
C GLY A 256 -26.85 -9.53 -40.75
N GLU A 257 -26.63 -10.53 -39.90
CA GLU A 257 -26.72 -11.95 -40.27
C GLU A 257 -28.12 -12.36 -40.78
N GLU A 258 -28.14 -13.17 -41.84
CA GLU A 258 -29.36 -13.75 -42.40
C GLU A 258 -29.78 -15.01 -41.62
N LEU A 259 -30.98 -14.98 -41.03
CA LEU A 259 -31.61 -16.09 -40.33
C LEU A 259 -32.72 -16.70 -41.18
N ASN A 260 -32.75 -18.04 -41.24
CA ASN A 260 -33.78 -18.82 -41.94
C ASN A 260 -34.78 -19.39 -40.92
N VAL A 261 -36.07 -19.14 -41.11
CA VAL A 261 -37.14 -19.51 -40.19
C VAL A 261 -38.13 -20.45 -40.90
N THR A 262 -38.44 -21.57 -40.25
CA THR A 262 -39.37 -22.59 -40.75
C THR A 262 -40.38 -22.97 -39.66
N LEU A 263 -41.59 -23.31 -40.07
CA LEU A 263 -42.65 -23.86 -39.21
C LEU A 263 -42.83 -25.35 -39.52
N THR A 264 -42.99 -26.18 -38.50
CA THR A 264 -43.33 -27.61 -38.65
C THR A 264 -44.60 -27.92 -37.88
N ASP A 265 -45.55 -28.59 -38.53
CA ASP A 265 -46.81 -29.02 -37.91
C ASP A 265 -46.64 -30.29 -37.03
N LYS A 266 -47.77 -30.91 -36.69
CA LYS A 266 -47.83 -32.15 -35.90
C LYS A 266 -47.70 -33.43 -36.74
N ALA A 267 -47.93 -33.36 -38.04
CA ALA A 267 -47.72 -34.45 -39.01
C ALA A 267 -46.26 -34.48 -39.53
N GLU A 268 -45.40 -33.56 -39.05
CA GLU A 268 -44.01 -33.32 -39.46
C GLU A 268 -43.85 -32.67 -40.85
N ASN A 269 -44.93 -32.15 -41.45
CA ASN A 269 -44.82 -31.32 -42.65
C ASN A 269 -44.18 -29.97 -42.27
N THR A 270 -43.26 -29.49 -43.08
CA THR A 270 -42.46 -28.27 -42.81
C THR A 270 -42.69 -27.23 -43.91
N SER A 271 -42.91 -25.98 -43.50
CA SER A 271 -43.14 -24.83 -44.37
C SER A 271 -41.97 -24.57 -45.31
N ASP A 272 -42.21 -23.81 -46.38
CA ASP A 272 -41.15 -23.09 -47.05
C ASP A 272 -40.41 -22.17 -46.05
N PRO A 273 -39.08 -21.94 -46.20
CA PRO A 273 -38.31 -21.07 -45.32
C PRO A 273 -38.57 -19.60 -45.63
N ALA A 274 -38.72 -18.78 -44.58
CA ALA A 274 -38.68 -17.33 -44.67
C ALA A 274 -37.36 -16.80 -44.10
N THR A 275 -36.79 -15.75 -44.71
CA THR A 275 -35.56 -15.12 -44.23
C THR A 275 -35.81 -13.78 -43.55
N VAL A 276 -34.95 -13.45 -42.58
CA VAL A 276 -34.87 -12.13 -41.95
C VAL A 276 -33.42 -11.83 -41.63
N ASN A 277 -33.01 -10.58 -41.77
CA ASN A 277 -31.67 -10.14 -41.38
C ASN A 277 -31.73 -9.51 -39.99
N ALA A 278 -30.72 -9.82 -39.17
CA ALA A 278 -30.38 -9.03 -38.00
C ALA A 278 -30.14 -7.56 -38.36
N LYS A 279 -30.17 -6.68 -37.35
CA LYS A 279 -29.63 -5.33 -37.52
C LYS A 279 -28.11 -5.43 -37.57
N ASP A 280 -27.49 -4.64 -38.44
CA ASP A 280 -26.05 -4.48 -38.47
C ASP A 280 -25.67 -3.28 -37.60
N THR A 281 -25.10 -3.56 -36.43
CA THR A 281 -24.66 -2.59 -35.42
C THR A 281 -23.28 -2.92 -34.86
N THR A 282 -22.58 -3.86 -35.48
CA THR A 282 -21.26 -4.33 -35.06
C THR A 282 -20.22 -3.68 -35.98
N ALA A 283 -19.20 -3.05 -35.41
CA ALA A 283 -18.10 -2.51 -36.21
C ALA A 283 -17.22 -3.65 -36.74
N PRO A 284 -16.61 -3.51 -37.94
CA PRO A 284 -15.77 -4.56 -38.50
C PRO A 284 -14.47 -4.69 -37.70
N ASP A 285 -14.12 -5.92 -37.33
CA ASP A 285 -12.89 -6.18 -36.58
C ASP A 285 -11.64 -5.91 -37.45
N ILE A 286 -10.63 -5.26 -36.89
CA ILE A 286 -9.28 -5.21 -37.44
C ILE A 286 -8.49 -6.37 -36.83
N ILE A 287 -8.16 -7.35 -37.66
CA ILE A 287 -7.51 -8.61 -37.26
C ILE A 287 -6.00 -8.41 -37.12
N ASP A 288 -5.39 -7.71 -38.07
CA ASP A 288 -3.96 -7.41 -38.08
C ASP A 288 -3.67 -6.12 -38.85
N VAL A 289 -2.63 -5.40 -38.43
CA VAL A 289 -2.03 -4.29 -39.16
C VAL A 289 -0.53 -4.46 -39.12
N GLN A 290 0.08 -4.56 -40.31
CA GLN A 290 1.52 -4.65 -40.48
C GLN A 290 2.02 -3.52 -41.36
N ILE A 291 3.15 -2.93 -41.00
CA ILE A 291 3.93 -2.06 -41.89
C ILE A 291 5.26 -2.75 -42.19
N ASP A 292 5.67 -2.75 -43.47
CA ASP A 292 6.91 -3.39 -43.89
C ASP A 292 8.16 -2.69 -43.32
N THR A 293 9.30 -3.39 -43.35
CA THR A 293 10.56 -2.90 -42.75
C THR A 293 11.12 -1.64 -43.40
N ASP A 294 10.66 -1.32 -44.61
CA ASP A 294 11.02 -0.10 -45.35
C ASP A 294 10.04 1.07 -45.06
N ASN A 295 9.02 0.86 -44.22
CA ASN A 295 7.94 1.80 -43.90
C ASN A 295 7.16 2.32 -45.14
N LEU A 296 7.06 1.52 -46.20
CA LEU A 296 6.45 1.87 -47.48
C LEU A 296 5.11 1.18 -47.74
N VAL A 297 4.87 0.02 -47.15
CA VAL A 297 3.65 -0.78 -47.38
C VAL A 297 2.96 -1.07 -46.06
N LEU A 298 1.72 -0.58 -45.93
CA LEU A 298 0.78 -0.96 -44.89
C LEU A 298 -0.12 -2.09 -45.41
N THR A 299 -0.19 -3.19 -44.66
CA THR A 299 -1.17 -4.26 -44.85
C THR A 299 -2.14 -4.22 -43.68
N VAL A 300 -3.43 -4.31 -43.96
CA VAL A 300 -4.49 -4.40 -42.96
C VAL A 300 -5.32 -5.64 -43.28
N GLU A 301 -5.59 -6.48 -42.28
CA GLU A 301 -6.52 -7.60 -42.37
C GLU A 301 -7.73 -7.29 -41.49
N THR A 302 -8.92 -7.38 -42.07
CA THR A 302 -10.20 -6.99 -41.48
C THR A 302 -11.33 -7.73 -42.20
N GLU A 303 -12.58 -7.33 -42.02
CA GLU A 303 -13.70 -7.92 -42.76
C GLU A 303 -13.62 -7.64 -44.28
N PRO A 304 -14.07 -8.60 -45.13
CA PRO A 304 -14.12 -8.40 -46.57
C PRO A 304 -14.88 -7.13 -46.97
N HIS A 305 -14.30 -6.35 -47.89
CA HIS A 305 -14.86 -5.09 -48.41
C HIS A 305 -14.99 -3.92 -47.43
N ALA A 306 -14.52 -4.04 -46.18
CA ALA A 306 -14.44 -2.91 -45.26
C ALA A 306 -13.54 -1.79 -45.82
N THR A 307 -13.90 -0.54 -45.54
CA THR A 307 -13.18 0.66 -45.97
C THR A 307 -12.22 1.09 -44.88
N ILE A 308 -10.92 1.01 -45.14
CA ILE A 308 -9.85 1.44 -44.25
C ILE A 308 -9.64 2.94 -44.37
N LYS A 309 -9.54 3.64 -43.23
CA LYS A 309 -9.09 5.05 -43.16
C LYS A 309 -7.88 5.17 -42.26
N LEU A 310 -6.95 6.07 -42.61
CA LEU A 310 -5.71 6.30 -41.84
C LEU A 310 -5.68 7.70 -41.21
N TYR A 311 -5.33 7.77 -39.94
CA TYR A 311 -5.20 9.01 -39.17
C TYR A 311 -3.82 9.14 -38.49
N ASP A 312 -3.42 10.36 -38.17
CA ASP A 312 -2.28 10.64 -37.30
C ASP A 312 -2.63 10.48 -35.81
N SER A 313 -1.64 10.69 -34.93
CA SER A 313 -1.81 10.67 -33.47
C SER A 313 -2.73 11.76 -32.91
N GLU A 314 -3.07 12.79 -33.69
CA GLU A 314 -4.01 13.86 -33.31
C GLU A 314 -5.43 13.60 -33.85
N GLY A 315 -5.67 12.46 -34.51
CA GLY A 315 -6.96 12.12 -35.11
C GLY A 315 -7.26 12.86 -36.42
N LYS A 316 -6.25 13.42 -37.10
CA LYS A 316 -6.44 14.03 -38.43
C LYS A 316 -6.16 12.98 -39.51
N PRO A 317 -6.94 12.97 -40.61
CA PRO A 317 -6.70 12.01 -41.70
C PRO A 317 -5.32 12.23 -42.32
N LEU A 318 -4.58 11.15 -42.50
CA LEU A 318 -3.37 11.16 -43.33
C LEU A 318 -3.77 11.41 -44.78
N LEU A 319 -2.95 12.19 -45.50
CA LEU A 319 -3.29 12.65 -46.85
C LEU A 319 -2.42 11.98 -47.91
N ASP A 320 -3.03 11.68 -49.06
CA ASP A 320 -2.33 11.23 -50.28
C ASP A 320 -1.52 12.37 -50.92
N LYS A 321 -0.73 12.05 -51.96
CA LYS A 321 0.03 13.06 -52.74
C LYS A 321 -0.82 14.15 -53.41
N ASN A 322 -2.14 14.00 -53.46
CA ASN A 322 -3.07 14.96 -54.03
C ASN A 322 -3.77 15.82 -52.94
N GLY A 323 -3.57 15.51 -51.66
CA GLY A 323 -4.17 16.20 -50.51
C GLY A 323 -5.53 15.65 -50.07
N ASN A 324 -5.93 14.45 -50.51
CA ASN A 324 -7.15 13.78 -50.07
C ASN A 324 -6.87 12.83 -48.90
N PRO A 325 -7.82 12.59 -47.98
CA PRO A 325 -7.73 11.51 -46.99
C PRO A 325 -7.36 10.16 -47.63
N ILE A 326 -6.49 9.40 -46.97
CA ILE A 326 -6.14 8.05 -47.39
C ILE A 326 -7.26 7.10 -46.98
N GLU A 327 -8.03 6.68 -47.97
CA GLU A 327 -9.10 5.70 -47.87
C GLU A 327 -8.90 4.60 -48.92
N PHE A 328 -8.97 3.33 -48.51
CA PHE A 328 -8.80 2.17 -49.40
C PHE A 328 -9.59 0.96 -48.87
N GLN A 329 -10.02 0.05 -49.74
CA GLN A 329 -10.88 -1.06 -49.34
C GLN A 329 -10.14 -2.40 -49.21
N ALA A 330 -10.59 -3.21 -48.25
CA ALA A 330 -10.28 -4.63 -48.18
C ALA A 330 -10.82 -5.37 -49.41
N ASN A 331 -10.08 -6.38 -49.86
CA ASN A 331 -10.52 -7.28 -50.92
C ASN A 331 -11.60 -8.28 -50.40
N GLY A 332 -12.04 -9.20 -51.25
CA GLY A 332 -13.00 -10.26 -50.87
C GLY A 332 -12.44 -11.32 -49.91
N GLU A 333 -11.18 -11.21 -49.48
CA GLU A 333 -10.51 -12.07 -48.50
C GLU A 333 -10.20 -11.29 -47.20
N GLY A 334 -10.69 -10.05 -47.05
CA GLY A 334 -10.43 -9.21 -45.86
C GLY A 334 -9.10 -8.45 -45.87
N LYS A 335 -8.28 -8.62 -46.91
CA LYS A 335 -6.94 -8.00 -46.99
C LYS A 335 -6.97 -6.68 -47.75
N ALA A 336 -6.53 -5.62 -47.10
CA ALA A 336 -6.32 -4.29 -47.68
C ALA A 336 -4.81 -3.97 -47.70
N ILE A 337 -4.32 -3.35 -48.78
CA ILE A 337 -2.89 -2.97 -48.90
C ILE A 337 -2.82 -1.53 -49.39
N TYR A 338 -2.07 -0.70 -48.67
CA TYR A 338 -1.74 0.67 -49.06
C TYR A 338 -0.23 0.85 -49.19
N SER A 339 0.21 1.52 -50.25
CA SER A 339 1.62 1.86 -50.47
C SER A 339 1.81 3.36 -50.41
N PHE A 340 2.63 3.83 -49.47
CA PHE A 340 2.94 5.25 -49.31
C PHE A 340 3.88 5.72 -50.44
N ASP A 341 3.62 6.92 -50.99
CA ASP A 341 4.50 7.55 -51.99
C ASP A 341 5.89 7.92 -51.44
N THR A 342 6.06 7.90 -50.12
CA THR A 342 7.32 8.15 -49.40
C THR A 342 7.27 7.39 -48.08
N ALA A 343 8.40 6.78 -47.68
CA ALA A 343 8.48 5.99 -46.46
C ALA A 343 8.04 6.80 -45.23
N VAL A 344 7.19 6.19 -44.40
CA VAL A 344 6.72 6.81 -43.16
C VAL A 344 7.89 6.96 -42.18
N GLU A 345 8.04 8.14 -41.58
CA GLU A 345 9.13 8.41 -40.64
C GLU A 345 9.09 7.43 -39.46
N ARG A 346 10.23 6.79 -39.14
CA ARG A 346 10.30 5.81 -38.06
C ARG A 346 9.85 6.43 -36.74
N GLY A 347 8.96 5.74 -36.01
CA GLY A 347 8.34 6.25 -34.79
C GLY A 347 7.06 7.06 -34.99
N LYS A 348 6.63 7.32 -36.23
CA LYS A 348 5.27 7.86 -36.50
C LYS A 348 4.21 6.85 -36.06
N ILE A 349 3.20 7.37 -35.36
CA ILE A 349 1.95 6.67 -35.11
C ILE A 349 1.04 6.82 -36.33
N ILE A 350 0.46 5.71 -36.77
CA ILE A 350 -0.66 5.63 -37.71
C ILE A 350 -1.81 4.96 -36.95
N ASN A 351 -2.95 5.63 -36.89
CA ASN A 351 -4.19 5.05 -36.38
C ASN A 351 -5.02 4.57 -37.57
N VAL A 352 -5.40 3.29 -37.57
CA VAL A 352 -6.14 2.62 -38.64
C VAL A 352 -7.56 2.34 -38.17
N THR A 353 -8.57 2.76 -38.93
CA THR A 353 -9.97 2.36 -38.69
C THR A 353 -10.49 1.59 -39.88
N ALA A 354 -11.41 0.66 -39.64
CA ALA A 354 -12.20 -0.03 -40.65
C ALA A 354 -13.66 0.44 -40.55
N THR A 355 -14.34 0.62 -41.68
CA THR A 355 -15.76 0.95 -41.74
C THR A 355 -16.47 -0.03 -42.66
N ASP A 356 -17.53 -0.66 -42.17
CA ASP A 356 -18.31 -1.64 -42.92
C ASP A 356 -19.27 -0.98 -43.95
N ALA A 357 -20.21 -1.78 -44.49
CA ALA A 357 -21.24 -1.29 -45.40
C ALA A 357 -22.43 -0.61 -44.69
N ALA A 358 -22.64 -0.84 -43.38
CA ALA A 358 -23.65 -0.19 -42.55
C ALA A 358 -23.21 1.18 -42.02
N ASN A 359 -21.92 1.51 -42.13
CA ASN A 359 -21.20 2.63 -41.54
C ASN A 359 -20.95 2.51 -40.03
N ASN A 360 -20.84 1.28 -39.50
CA ASN A 360 -20.20 1.09 -38.20
C ASN A 360 -18.68 1.20 -38.41
N GLU A 361 -17.99 1.98 -37.56
CA GLU A 361 -16.55 2.24 -37.66
C GLU A 361 -15.85 1.62 -36.45
N SER A 362 -14.76 0.90 -36.69
CA SER A 362 -13.96 0.24 -35.66
C SER A 362 -13.32 1.26 -34.72
N ASP A 363 -12.99 0.83 -33.51
CA ASP A 363 -11.99 1.54 -32.71
C ASP A 363 -10.65 1.60 -33.48
N PRO A 364 -9.84 2.66 -33.28
CA PRO A 364 -8.62 2.87 -34.04
C PRO A 364 -7.48 1.92 -33.60
N TYR A 365 -7.09 1.01 -34.50
CA TYR A 365 -5.90 0.18 -34.33
C TYR A 365 -4.63 1.01 -34.53
N LYS A 366 -3.79 1.09 -33.50
CA LYS A 366 -2.57 1.91 -33.49
C LYS A 366 -1.35 1.10 -33.94
N ILE A 367 -0.69 1.52 -35.02
CA ILE A 367 0.63 1.01 -35.41
C ILE A 367 1.70 2.11 -35.36
N ILE A 368 2.94 1.75 -35.03
CA ILE A 368 4.10 2.64 -35.05
C ILE A 368 5.06 2.17 -36.14
N ALA A 369 5.44 3.07 -37.05
CA ALA A 369 6.31 2.75 -38.17
C ALA A 369 7.73 2.32 -37.70
N GLY A 370 8.08 1.05 -37.89
CA GLY A 370 9.44 0.52 -37.71
C GLY A 370 9.81 0.03 -36.29
N ILE A 371 8.87 -0.62 -35.58
CA ILE A 371 9.09 -1.46 -34.39
C ILE A 371 8.41 -2.83 -34.57
N ALA A 372 8.94 -3.88 -33.94
CA ALA A 372 8.36 -5.23 -33.93
C ALA A 372 7.55 -5.47 -32.64
N GLU A 373 6.68 -6.48 -32.62
CA GLU A 373 6.00 -6.93 -31.40
C GLU A 373 7.03 -7.31 -30.32
N ILE A 374 6.91 -6.71 -29.14
CA ILE A 374 7.73 -7.01 -27.97
C ILE A 374 6.88 -7.90 -27.06
N LEU A 375 7.39 -9.10 -26.76
CA LEU A 375 6.84 -10.00 -25.76
C LEU A 375 7.96 -10.35 -24.79
N ALA A 376 8.17 -9.47 -23.81
CA ALA A 376 9.27 -9.54 -22.86
C ALA A 376 8.73 -9.50 -21.42
N PRO A 377 8.29 -10.66 -20.87
CA PRO A 377 8.05 -10.78 -19.44
C PRO A 377 9.37 -10.70 -18.69
N ALA A 378 9.36 -10.01 -17.56
CA ALA A 378 10.42 -9.94 -16.58
C ALA A 378 10.29 -11.09 -15.56
N ASP A 379 11.40 -11.45 -14.91
CA ASP A 379 11.34 -12.26 -13.70
C ASP A 379 10.80 -11.41 -12.54
N ASN A 380 9.93 -11.98 -11.72
CA ASN A 380 9.31 -11.33 -10.57
C ASN A 380 9.93 -11.87 -9.27
N VAL A 381 10.55 -11.00 -8.45
CA VAL A 381 11.16 -11.37 -7.17
C VAL A 381 10.49 -10.65 -6.01
N ILE A 382 9.99 -11.43 -5.05
CA ILE A 382 9.18 -10.94 -3.94
C ILE A 382 9.77 -11.41 -2.61
N ASP A 383 10.22 -10.46 -1.81
CA ASP A 383 10.52 -10.71 -0.41
C ASP A 383 9.23 -10.74 0.43
N LEU A 384 8.80 -11.93 0.82
CA LEU A 384 7.69 -12.12 1.76
C LEU A 384 8.23 -12.08 3.20
N ILE A 385 7.94 -10.99 3.90
CA ILE A 385 8.16 -10.92 5.35
C ILE A 385 7.11 -11.74 6.12
N LEU A 386 7.60 -12.63 6.96
CA LEU A 386 6.80 -13.48 7.84
C LEU A 386 6.58 -12.84 9.21
N ASP A 387 5.36 -12.98 9.74
CA ASP A 387 5.03 -12.69 11.13
C ASP A 387 5.12 -13.98 11.95
N ALA A 388 6.18 -14.05 12.75
CA ALA A 388 6.53 -15.19 13.58
C ALA A 388 6.20 -14.89 15.04
N THR A 389 5.55 -15.82 15.76
CA THR A 389 5.45 -15.72 17.21
C THR A 389 6.65 -16.43 17.83
N PRO A 390 7.59 -15.73 18.50
CA PRO A 390 8.81 -16.34 19.00
C PRO A 390 8.53 -17.28 20.17
N LYS A 391 9.45 -18.21 20.44
CA LYS A 391 9.41 -19.03 21.64
C LYS A 391 10.12 -18.31 22.78
N SER A 392 9.31 -17.79 23.72
CA SER A 392 9.81 -17.13 24.92
C SER A 392 10.38 -18.13 25.93
N THR A 393 11.62 -17.92 26.36
CA THR A 393 12.31 -18.71 27.39
C THR A 393 12.98 -17.82 28.43
N THR A 394 12.85 -18.13 29.71
CA THR A 394 13.53 -17.35 30.76
C THR A 394 15.03 -17.65 30.76
N ASP A 395 15.85 -16.62 30.56
CA ASP A 395 17.31 -16.72 30.67
C ASP A 395 17.71 -16.84 32.15
N THR A 396 17.80 -18.08 32.63
CA THR A 396 18.12 -18.37 34.04
C THR A 396 19.56 -18.01 34.45
N VAL A 397 20.42 -17.61 33.50
CA VAL A 397 21.79 -17.19 33.77
C VAL A 397 21.84 -15.67 33.98
N LEU A 398 21.15 -14.90 33.13
CA LEU A 398 21.00 -13.45 33.31
C LEU A 398 20.05 -13.11 34.47
N LYS A 399 18.97 -13.88 34.66
CA LYS A 399 17.97 -13.63 35.72
C LYS A 399 18.58 -13.74 37.11
N GLY A 400 18.63 -12.62 37.82
CA GLY A 400 19.23 -12.51 39.15
C GLY A 400 20.69 -12.08 39.15
N SER A 401 21.33 -11.95 37.98
CA SER A 401 22.68 -11.39 37.85
C SER A 401 22.72 -9.92 38.32
N SER A 402 23.87 -9.49 38.84
CA SER A 402 24.04 -8.13 39.35
C SER A 402 25.48 -7.67 39.28
N LYS A 403 25.66 -6.38 39.06
CA LYS A 403 26.94 -5.67 39.07
C LYS A 403 26.93 -4.58 40.12
N THR A 404 28.10 -4.20 40.62
CA THR A 404 28.27 -3.16 41.64
C THR A 404 29.42 -2.25 41.29
N GLY A 405 29.21 -0.94 41.36
CA GLY A 405 30.21 0.08 41.08
C GLY A 405 30.25 1.19 42.14
N PHE A 406 31.04 2.22 41.89
CA PHE A 406 31.09 3.45 42.68
C PHE A 406 31.01 4.67 41.76
N THR A 407 30.32 5.73 42.19
CA THR A 407 30.32 7.01 41.47
C THR A 407 31.45 7.92 41.93
N VAL A 408 32.12 8.56 40.97
CA VAL A 408 33.10 9.64 41.20
C VAL A 408 32.66 10.81 40.31
N VAL A 409 32.08 11.84 40.95
CA VAL A 409 31.69 13.18 40.41
C VAL A 409 31.15 13.21 38.96
N ASN A 410 29.83 13.41 38.81
CA ASN A 410 29.09 13.73 37.57
C ASN A 410 29.88 13.64 36.26
N VAL A 411 30.05 12.41 35.78
CA VAL A 411 30.35 12.14 34.37
C VAL A 411 29.02 12.17 33.60
N GLY A 412 28.82 13.21 32.79
CA GLY A 412 27.77 13.21 31.78
C GLY A 412 28.20 12.24 30.69
N LEU A 413 27.61 11.05 30.67
CA LEU A 413 27.91 10.06 29.65
C LEU A 413 27.25 10.51 28.33
N GLY A 414 28.02 10.57 27.26
CA GLY A 414 27.59 11.12 25.98
C GLY A 414 26.62 10.21 25.20
N PRO A 415 26.11 10.68 24.04
CA PRO A 415 25.28 9.89 23.15
C PRO A 415 26.04 8.72 22.50
N VAL A 416 27.36 8.65 22.65
CA VAL A 416 28.20 7.52 22.28
C VAL A 416 29.22 7.29 23.41
N LEU A 417 29.45 6.05 23.84
CA LEU A 417 30.58 5.69 24.71
C LEU A 417 31.77 5.19 23.90
N GLY A 418 32.86 5.93 24.01
CA GLY A 418 34.19 5.45 23.67
C GLY A 418 34.71 4.34 24.59
N ALA A 419 35.68 3.55 24.11
CA ALA A 419 36.31 2.48 24.88
C ALA A 419 37.11 2.91 26.14
N ASP A 420 37.43 4.18 26.38
CA ASP A 420 38.08 4.64 27.63
C ASP A 420 37.09 4.74 28.80
N VAL A 421 35.91 5.29 28.52
CA VAL A 421 34.75 5.30 29.39
C VAL A 421 34.30 3.86 29.59
N LEU A 422 34.30 3.04 28.53
CA LEU A 422 34.06 1.60 28.60
C LEU A 422 35.08 0.83 29.46
N ALA A 423 36.37 1.19 29.42
CA ALA A 423 37.41 0.54 30.24
C ALA A 423 37.22 0.79 31.74
N ASN A 424 36.61 1.91 32.11
CA ASN A 424 36.26 2.24 33.49
C ASN A 424 34.87 1.70 33.90
N LEU A 425 33.95 1.56 32.95
CA LEU A 425 32.57 1.12 33.21
C LEU A 425 32.34 -0.38 33.04
N GLY A 426 33.10 -1.09 32.20
CA GLY A 426 32.86 -2.49 31.82
C GLY A 426 32.78 -3.46 33.02
N ASP A 427 33.58 -3.23 34.05
CA ASP A 427 33.51 -3.99 35.31
C ASP A 427 32.26 -3.69 36.13
N SER A 428 31.72 -2.47 36.06
CA SER A 428 30.54 -2.00 36.83
C SER A 428 29.21 -2.06 36.05
N SER A 429 29.27 -2.20 34.73
CA SER A 429 28.12 -2.27 33.81
C SER A 429 27.60 -3.70 33.63
N LEU A 430 26.32 -3.84 33.27
CA LEU A 430 25.78 -5.09 32.73
C LEU A 430 25.85 -5.06 31.21
N ILE A 431 26.49 -6.07 30.62
CA ILE A 431 26.42 -6.33 29.17
C ILE A 431 25.47 -7.50 28.96
N VAL A 432 24.56 -7.38 28.00
CA VAL A 432 23.64 -8.43 27.58
C VAL A 432 23.80 -8.67 26.08
N ASP A 433 23.96 -9.94 25.74
CA ASP A 433 24.04 -10.44 24.37
C ASP A 433 22.67 -10.97 23.94
N VAL A 434 22.26 -10.60 22.73
CA VAL A 434 21.02 -11.04 22.08
C VAL A 434 21.41 -11.64 20.73
N GLY A 435 21.15 -12.95 20.58
CA GLY A 435 21.64 -13.73 19.44
C GLY A 435 20.89 -13.44 18.13
N ALA A 436 21.37 -14.05 17.05
CA ALA A 436 20.77 -13.88 15.72
C ALA A 436 19.30 -14.37 15.68
N ASN A 437 18.41 -13.55 15.14
CA ASN A 437 16.96 -13.79 15.16
C ASN A 437 16.42 -14.02 16.59
N GLN A 438 16.91 -13.26 17.56
CA GLN A 438 16.40 -13.26 18.93
C GLN A 438 16.14 -11.83 19.39
N THR A 439 15.17 -11.66 20.27
CA THR A 439 14.97 -10.42 21.03
C THR A 439 14.86 -10.75 22.51
N LYS A 440 15.05 -9.79 23.42
CA LYS A 440 15.18 -10.07 24.86
C LYS A 440 14.55 -9.00 25.73
N ASP A 441 13.51 -9.39 26.48
CA ASP A 441 12.96 -8.56 27.56
C ASP A 441 13.84 -8.69 28.81
N LEU A 442 14.25 -7.56 29.37
CA LEU A 442 14.99 -7.46 30.62
C LEU A 442 14.27 -6.56 31.60
N THR A 443 14.13 -7.01 32.85
CA THR A 443 13.71 -6.15 33.96
C THR A 443 14.92 -5.84 34.84
N LEU A 444 15.22 -4.56 35.05
CA LEU A 444 16.34 -4.10 35.90
C LEU A 444 15.86 -3.33 37.15
N GLN A 445 16.65 -3.42 38.22
CA GLN A 445 16.52 -2.63 39.46
C GLN A 445 17.89 -2.11 39.91
N GLY A 446 17.97 -0.80 40.16
CA GLY A 446 19.12 -0.11 40.75
C GLY A 446 18.99 0.03 42.27
N SER A 447 20.11 0.13 42.98
CA SER A 447 20.15 0.47 44.40
C SER A 447 21.42 1.23 44.76
N ALA A 448 21.31 2.22 45.64
CA ALA A 448 22.42 3.02 46.16
C ALA A 448 22.81 2.58 47.58
N LEU A 449 24.12 2.49 47.84
CA LEU A 449 24.73 1.96 49.05
C LEU A 449 25.62 3.03 49.71
N GLY A 450 25.27 3.49 50.92
CA GLY A 450 26.12 4.38 51.72
C GLY A 450 25.38 5.47 52.49
N VAL A 451 26.15 6.26 53.26
CA VAL A 451 25.65 7.43 54.01
C VAL A 451 25.83 8.68 53.16
N GLN A 452 24.76 9.43 52.87
CA GLN A 452 24.78 10.53 51.90
C GLN A 452 23.97 11.77 52.34
N VAL A 453 24.33 12.95 51.85
CA VAL A 453 23.52 14.17 51.95
C VAL A 453 22.71 14.34 50.65
N VAL A 454 21.62 13.58 50.53
CA VAL A 454 20.62 13.58 49.42
C VAL A 454 21.25 13.55 48.01
N GLY A 455 21.25 12.38 47.38
CA GLY A 455 21.78 12.20 46.03
C GLY A 455 20.89 11.31 45.14
N THR A 456 20.99 11.50 43.82
CA THR A 456 20.28 10.69 42.81
C THR A 456 21.24 10.02 41.82
N MET A 457 20.80 8.96 41.16
CA MET A 457 21.57 8.26 40.14
C MET A 457 20.73 7.99 38.92
N ASP A 458 21.37 8.07 37.76
CA ASP A 458 20.76 7.91 36.45
C ASP A 458 21.16 6.55 35.86
N LEU A 459 20.31 5.97 35.01
CA LEU A 459 20.59 4.74 34.26
C LEU A 459 20.71 5.06 32.77
N TYR A 460 21.85 4.74 32.18
CA TYR A 460 22.13 4.89 30.76
C TYR A 460 22.08 3.52 30.07
N VAL A 461 21.55 3.49 28.86
CA VAL A 461 21.38 2.30 28.02
C VAL A 461 22.02 2.56 26.66
N TYR A 462 22.93 1.66 26.28
CA TYR A 462 23.67 1.72 25.01
C TYR A 462 23.48 0.42 24.23
N LYS A 463 23.45 0.52 22.90
CA LYS A 463 23.57 -0.62 21.98
C LYS A 463 24.93 -0.51 21.29
N LEU A 464 25.64 -1.63 21.14
CA LEU A 464 26.82 -1.69 20.30
C LEU A 464 26.36 -1.61 18.84
N ASN A 465 26.74 -0.53 18.17
CA ASN A 465 26.76 -0.51 16.72
C ASN A 465 27.95 -1.37 16.28
N GLU A 466 27.64 -2.50 15.64
CA GLU A 466 28.65 -3.50 15.27
C GLU A 466 29.47 -3.09 14.03
N SER A 467 29.04 -2.09 13.24
CA SER A 467 29.84 -1.56 12.11
C SER A 467 30.83 -0.47 12.53
N THR A 468 30.48 0.37 13.50
CA THR A 468 31.36 1.44 14.02
C THR A 468 32.11 1.05 15.29
N GLY A 469 31.82 -0.14 15.85
CA GLY A 469 32.32 -0.61 17.14
C GLY A 469 31.92 0.26 18.34
N GLN A 470 31.02 1.24 18.15
CA GLN A 470 30.65 2.23 19.15
C GLN A 470 29.44 1.80 19.98
N TRP A 471 29.43 2.21 21.24
CA TRP A 471 28.25 2.05 22.10
C TRP A 471 27.37 3.29 21.96
N GLU A 472 26.32 3.21 21.15
CA GLU A 472 25.40 4.31 20.86
C GLU A 472 24.27 4.35 21.88
N GLN A 473 24.00 5.53 22.43
CA GLN A 473 23.03 5.74 23.50
C GLN A 473 21.61 5.60 22.98
N GLN A 474 20.90 4.59 23.47
CA GLN A 474 19.51 4.32 23.09
C GLN A 474 18.53 4.98 24.07
N ALA A 475 18.91 5.12 25.35
CA ALA A 475 18.07 5.79 26.35
C ALA A 475 18.85 6.22 27.61
N VAL A 476 18.33 7.25 28.29
CA VAL A 476 18.72 7.60 29.67
C VAL A 476 17.47 7.68 30.55
N LYS A 477 17.57 7.21 31.80
CA LYS A 477 16.56 7.38 32.85
C LYS A 477 17.16 8.23 33.97
N GLU A 478 16.89 9.53 33.94
CA GLU A 478 17.30 10.47 34.99
C GLU A 478 16.68 10.12 36.36
N ASN A 479 17.42 10.35 37.43
CA ASN A 479 17.04 10.19 38.83
C ASN A 479 16.43 8.82 39.17
N TRP A 480 16.78 7.78 38.39
CA TRP A 480 16.25 6.43 38.49
C TRP A 480 16.39 5.81 39.88
N VAL A 481 17.49 6.09 40.59
CA VAL A 481 17.63 5.81 42.02
C VAL A 481 17.72 7.12 42.80
N VAL A 482 16.91 7.25 43.86
CA VAL A 482 16.96 8.38 44.79
C VAL A 482 17.38 7.89 46.17
N SER A 483 18.42 8.50 46.75
CA SER A 483 19.08 8.06 47.99
C SER A 483 19.02 9.12 49.08
N VAL A 484 18.53 8.74 50.27
CA VAL A 484 18.40 9.66 51.42
C VAL A 484 19.03 9.03 52.66
N LEU A 485 20.10 9.66 53.16
CA LEU A 485 20.83 9.37 54.41
C LEU A 485 21.47 7.99 54.57
N LEU A 486 20.84 6.88 54.12
CA LEU A 486 21.30 5.50 54.33
C LEU A 486 21.06 4.54 53.13
N GLY A 487 20.64 5.05 51.97
CA GLY A 487 20.49 4.28 50.73
C GLY A 487 19.26 4.65 49.90
N GLY A 488 19.05 3.95 48.79
CA GLY A 488 17.95 4.16 47.86
C GLY A 488 17.75 2.97 46.90
N LYS A 489 16.57 2.87 46.27
CA LYS A 489 16.24 1.86 45.24
C LYS A 489 15.42 2.49 44.11
N SER A 490 15.62 2.02 42.87
CA SER A 490 14.71 2.32 41.76
C SER A 490 13.43 1.49 41.83
N LYS A 491 12.44 1.85 41.03
CA LYS A 491 11.41 0.90 40.58
C LYS A 491 12.04 -0.12 39.64
N GLU A 492 11.45 -1.31 39.55
CA GLU A 492 11.75 -2.23 38.45
C GLU A 492 11.38 -1.57 37.12
N THR A 493 12.23 -1.72 36.11
CA THR A 493 12.07 -1.08 34.79
C THR A 493 12.38 -2.10 33.71
N GLU A 494 11.49 -2.20 32.73
CA GLU A 494 11.55 -3.17 31.65
C GLU A 494 12.15 -2.55 30.38
N PHE A 495 12.91 -3.35 29.65
CA PHE A 495 13.60 -2.98 28.42
C PHE A 495 13.47 -4.15 27.44
N ASN A 496 12.98 -3.88 26.23
CA ASN A 496 13.03 -4.84 25.14
C ASN A 496 14.28 -4.58 24.30
N LEU A 497 15.03 -5.64 23.99
CA LEU A 497 16.30 -5.57 23.29
C LEU A 497 16.26 -6.36 21.98
N ALA A 498 16.50 -5.67 20.86
CA ALA A 498 16.82 -6.26 19.56
C ALA A 498 18.15 -7.05 19.58
N GLN A 499 18.43 -7.81 18.51
CA GLN A 499 19.72 -8.46 18.25
C GLN A 499 20.91 -7.50 18.46
N GLY A 500 22.02 -8.07 18.93
CA GLY A 500 23.28 -7.39 19.17
C GLY A 500 23.61 -7.27 20.66
N LYS A 501 24.64 -6.49 20.98
CA LYS A 501 25.12 -6.30 22.35
C LYS A 501 24.58 -5.02 22.96
N TRP A 502 24.12 -5.11 24.20
CA TRP A 502 23.51 -4.02 24.96
C TRP A 502 24.25 -3.79 26.27
N MET A 503 24.44 -2.53 26.68
CA MET A 503 25.13 -2.15 27.91
C MET A 503 24.27 -1.24 28.77
N PHE A 504 24.22 -1.54 30.06
CA PHE A 504 23.52 -0.77 31.08
C PHE A 504 24.49 -0.23 32.12
N VAL A 505 24.47 1.08 32.34
CA VAL A 505 25.40 1.81 33.22
C VAL A 505 24.63 2.67 34.22
N MET A 506 25.05 2.71 35.49
CA MET A 506 24.56 3.73 36.44
C MET A 506 25.64 4.77 36.76
N ALA A 507 25.27 6.05 36.72
CA ALA A 507 26.11 7.20 37.06
C ALA A 507 25.40 8.14 38.05
N SER A 508 26.09 9.18 38.54
CA SER A 508 25.52 10.15 39.49
C SER A 508 24.75 11.26 38.77
N GLY A 509 23.53 11.55 39.26
CA GLY A 509 22.68 12.64 38.77
C GLY A 509 22.88 13.93 39.58
N GLN A 510 22.05 14.16 40.60
CA GLN A 510 22.05 15.38 41.42
C GLN A 510 22.56 15.13 42.86
N GLY A 511 23.02 16.21 43.52
CA GLY A 511 23.42 16.23 44.94
C GLY A 511 24.93 16.16 45.20
N ILE A 512 25.36 16.51 46.43
CA ILE A 512 26.77 16.39 46.84
C ILE A 512 27.06 14.93 47.21
N GLN A 513 27.54 14.16 46.23
CA GLN A 513 27.83 12.74 46.38
C GLN A 513 29.30 12.52 46.76
N ALA A 514 29.52 12.05 48.00
CA ALA A 514 30.79 11.47 48.41
C ALA A 514 30.78 9.97 48.09
N LEU A 515 31.53 9.55 47.06
CA LEU A 515 31.86 8.16 46.69
C LEU A 515 30.80 7.13 47.08
N THR A 516 29.70 7.09 46.32
CA THR A 516 28.56 6.24 46.64
C THR A 516 28.68 4.91 45.91
N GLY A 517 28.57 3.80 46.64
CA GLY A 517 28.50 2.48 46.03
C GLY A 517 27.11 2.23 45.47
N TYR A 518 26.99 1.39 44.45
CA TYR A 518 25.71 1.02 43.88
C TYR A 518 25.63 -0.45 43.49
N SER A 519 24.41 -0.94 43.25
CA SER A 519 24.16 -2.23 42.60
C SER A 519 23.12 -2.10 41.49
N LEU A 520 23.45 -2.59 40.30
CA LEU A 520 22.51 -2.78 39.19
C LEU A 520 22.20 -4.27 39.07
N LYS A 521 20.92 -4.65 39.06
CA LYS A 521 20.49 -6.05 39.07
C LYS A 521 19.44 -6.33 38.01
N ILE A 522 19.58 -7.45 37.29
CA ILE A 522 18.53 -8.04 36.45
C ILE A 522 17.59 -8.86 37.35
N THR A 523 16.30 -8.50 37.39
CA THR A 523 15.27 -9.19 38.18
C THR A 523 14.46 -10.19 37.34
N ASP A 524 14.28 -9.91 36.04
CA ASP A 524 13.80 -10.87 35.05
C ASP A 524 14.56 -10.73 33.72
N ALA A 525 14.59 -11.82 32.94
CA ALA A 525 15.21 -11.89 31.62
C ALA A 525 14.52 -12.98 30.80
N ILE A 526 13.93 -12.60 29.66
CA ILE A 526 13.17 -13.50 28.77
C ILE A 526 13.73 -13.35 27.36
N THR A 527 14.30 -14.42 26.83
CA THR A 527 14.73 -14.49 25.42
C THR A 527 13.54 -14.94 24.57
N HIS A 528 13.24 -14.19 23.52
CA HIS A 528 12.33 -14.55 22.45
C HIS A 528 13.14 -15.10 21.29
N ASP A 529 13.05 -16.41 21.02
CA ASP A 529 13.78 -17.04 19.93
C ASP A 529 12.87 -17.26 18.71
N TYR A 530 13.20 -16.62 17.59
CA TYR A 530 12.48 -16.76 16.32
C TYR A 530 12.92 -17.97 15.50
N ASN A 531 14.12 -18.51 15.74
CA ASN A 531 14.58 -19.76 15.13
C ASN A 531 13.78 -20.97 15.66
N GLU A 532 13.19 -20.87 16.86
CA GLU A 532 12.29 -21.87 17.44
C GLU A 532 10.82 -21.39 17.54
N ALA A 533 10.37 -20.51 16.64
CA ALA A 533 9.04 -19.88 16.69
C ALA A 533 7.88 -20.85 17.05
N ALA A 534 6.96 -20.39 17.91
CA ALA A 534 5.76 -21.14 18.27
C ALA A 534 4.76 -21.19 17.12
N ASP A 535 4.61 -20.09 16.39
CA ASP A 535 3.70 -19.93 15.25
C ASP A 535 4.39 -19.13 14.13
N MET A 536 3.96 -19.35 12.88
CA MET A 536 4.55 -18.75 11.69
C MET A 536 3.46 -18.45 10.67
N THR A 537 3.31 -17.18 10.28
CA THR A 537 2.30 -16.75 9.30
C THR A 537 2.91 -15.77 8.31
N GLY A 538 2.37 -15.75 7.09
CA GLY A 538 2.84 -14.85 6.04
C GLY A 538 2.12 -15.18 4.74
N SER A 539 1.62 -14.15 4.07
CA SER A 539 0.91 -14.27 2.81
C SER A 539 1.03 -13.01 1.98
N ILE A 540 1.21 -13.16 0.68
CA ILE A 540 1.28 -12.05 -0.28
C ILE A 540 0.43 -12.37 -1.50
N SER A 541 0.06 -11.33 -2.25
CA SER A 541 -0.73 -11.41 -3.47
C SER A 541 -0.32 -10.29 -4.42
N GLY A 542 -0.29 -10.59 -5.70
CA GLY A 542 0.12 -9.67 -6.77
C GLY A 542 -0.37 -10.17 -8.14
N ASN A 543 0.25 -9.73 -9.22
CA ASN A 543 -0.16 -10.13 -10.58
C ASN A 543 1.03 -10.11 -11.56
N MET A 544 1.55 -11.29 -11.91
CA MET A 544 2.80 -11.54 -12.66
C MET A 544 2.81 -11.09 -14.15
N LEU A 545 1.85 -10.25 -14.55
CA LEU A 545 1.71 -9.67 -15.89
C LEU A 545 1.60 -8.13 -15.86
N THR A 546 1.45 -7.55 -14.66
CA THR A 546 1.10 -6.13 -14.46
C THR A 546 1.77 -5.50 -13.25
N ASP A 547 2.53 -6.26 -12.47
CA ASP A 547 3.45 -5.72 -11.46
C ASP A 547 4.59 -4.92 -12.12
N GLU A 548 5.26 -4.14 -11.29
CA GLU A 548 6.46 -3.38 -11.63
C GLU A 548 7.54 -3.83 -10.65
N ASP A 549 8.40 -4.74 -11.10
CA ASP A 549 9.48 -5.30 -10.27
C ASP A 549 10.63 -4.26 -10.18
N PRO A 550 11.10 -3.87 -8.98
CA PRO A 550 12.16 -2.85 -8.86
C PRO A 550 13.50 -3.23 -9.53
N LYS A 551 13.77 -4.53 -9.66
CA LYS A 551 15.04 -5.11 -10.08
C LYS A 551 15.06 -5.55 -11.54
N PHE A 552 13.94 -6.05 -12.05
CA PHE A 552 13.78 -6.51 -13.45
C PHE A 552 12.94 -5.56 -14.31
N GLY A 553 12.27 -4.59 -13.69
CA GLY A 553 11.46 -3.58 -14.34
C GLY A 553 10.02 -4.03 -14.60
N LYS A 554 9.34 -3.29 -15.48
CA LYS A 554 7.98 -3.61 -15.91
C LYS A 554 7.99 -4.52 -17.14
N ASP A 555 7.10 -5.50 -17.12
CA ASP A 555 6.68 -6.32 -18.26
C ASP A 555 6.33 -5.51 -19.51
N ASP A 556 6.99 -5.80 -20.64
CA ASP A 556 6.71 -5.20 -21.95
C ASP A 556 5.92 -6.25 -22.78
N LEU A 557 4.61 -6.30 -22.51
CA LEU A 557 3.67 -7.31 -23.02
C LEU A 557 2.52 -6.68 -23.83
N PRO A 558 2.05 -7.35 -24.90
CA PRO A 558 0.81 -6.97 -25.60
C PRO A 558 -0.42 -7.07 -24.69
N GLU A 559 -1.38 -6.15 -24.85
CA GLU A 559 -2.66 -6.19 -24.15
C GLU A 559 -3.41 -7.50 -24.47
N GLY A 560 -3.98 -8.14 -23.44
CA GLY A 560 -4.63 -9.45 -23.58
C GLY A 560 -3.70 -10.67 -23.46
N THR A 561 -2.41 -10.47 -23.13
CA THR A 561 -1.49 -11.56 -22.76
C THR A 561 -1.99 -12.31 -21.51
N THR A 562 -1.82 -13.63 -21.45
CA THR A 562 -2.25 -14.48 -20.32
C THR A 562 -1.20 -15.51 -19.90
N ILE A 563 -1.26 -15.99 -18.66
CA ILE A 563 -0.45 -17.13 -18.19
C ILE A 563 -1.12 -18.43 -18.63
N THR A 564 -0.43 -19.22 -19.45
CA THR A 564 -0.93 -20.49 -19.99
C THR A 564 -0.40 -21.72 -19.26
N SER A 565 0.75 -21.62 -18.57
CA SER A 565 1.21 -22.68 -17.66
C SER A 565 2.11 -22.16 -16.55
N ILE A 566 2.18 -22.90 -15.43
CA ILE A 566 3.11 -22.67 -14.31
C ILE A 566 3.68 -24.01 -13.83
N ASN A 567 4.99 -24.11 -13.65
CA ASN A 567 5.74 -25.35 -13.36
C ASN A 567 5.26 -26.56 -14.22
N GLY A 568 4.96 -26.32 -15.51
CA GLY A 568 4.46 -27.31 -16.46
C GLY A 568 2.98 -27.71 -16.31
N LYS A 569 2.22 -27.09 -15.40
CA LYS A 569 0.78 -27.30 -15.21
C LYS A 569 -0.01 -26.24 -15.98
N THR A 570 -0.85 -26.68 -16.92
CA THR A 570 -1.66 -25.79 -17.78
C THR A 570 -2.74 -25.05 -16.99
N LEU A 571 -2.91 -23.76 -17.27
CA LEU A 571 -4.07 -22.96 -16.86
C LEU A 571 -5.08 -22.93 -18.02
N SER A 572 -6.38 -22.97 -17.72
CA SER A 572 -7.43 -22.99 -18.75
C SER A 572 -8.64 -22.18 -18.28
N GLY A 573 -8.74 -20.94 -18.77
CA GLY A 573 -9.66 -19.92 -18.25
C GLY A 573 -9.23 -19.39 -16.88
N ASN A 574 -10.03 -18.46 -16.32
CA ASN A 574 -9.74 -17.78 -15.04
C ASN A 574 -10.03 -18.66 -13.79
N GLY A 575 -9.82 -19.97 -13.89
CA GLY A 575 -9.86 -20.89 -12.75
C GLY A 575 -8.59 -20.81 -11.91
N GLU A 576 -8.71 -21.07 -10.61
CA GLU A 576 -7.58 -21.08 -9.69
C GLU A 576 -6.78 -22.38 -9.79
N VAL A 577 -5.48 -22.25 -10.05
CA VAL A 577 -4.50 -23.34 -10.04
C VAL A 577 -3.63 -23.22 -8.80
N ILE A 578 -3.68 -24.26 -7.96
CA ILE A 578 -2.81 -24.40 -6.78
C ILE A 578 -1.53 -25.13 -7.16
N ILE A 579 -0.39 -24.61 -6.70
CA ILE A 579 0.93 -25.22 -6.70
C ILE A 579 1.44 -25.24 -5.25
N GLU A 580 1.86 -26.41 -4.77
CA GLU A 580 2.54 -26.51 -3.47
C GLU A 580 4.05 -26.33 -3.72
N GLY A 581 4.66 -25.33 -3.11
CA GLY A 581 6.11 -25.08 -3.08
C GLY A 581 6.80 -25.92 -2.01
N GLU A 582 8.09 -25.65 -1.78
CA GLU A 582 8.86 -26.27 -0.69
C GLU A 582 8.49 -25.65 0.66
N TYR A 583 8.25 -24.33 0.69
CA TYR A 583 8.05 -23.59 1.93
C TYR A 583 6.66 -22.95 2.09
N GLY A 584 5.86 -22.95 1.03
CA GLY A 584 4.49 -22.45 1.06
C GLY A 584 3.65 -22.90 -0.13
N LYS A 585 2.53 -22.22 -0.34
CA LYS A 585 1.49 -22.60 -1.28
C LYS A 585 1.11 -21.43 -2.16
N LEU A 586 1.31 -21.57 -3.46
CA LEU A 586 0.92 -20.60 -4.48
C LEU A 586 -0.45 -20.97 -5.07
N THR A 587 -1.32 -19.97 -5.26
CA THR A 587 -2.56 -20.06 -6.02
C THR A 587 -2.54 -19.00 -7.11
N VAL A 588 -2.76 -19.36 -8.38
CA VAL A 588 -2.62 -18.47 -9.54
C VAL A 588 -3.79 -18.60 -10.53
N LYS A 589 -4.06 -17.53 -11.28
CA LYS A 589 -5.06 -17.42 -12.36
C LYS A 589 -4.40 -17.08 -13.70
N ALA A 590 -5.12 -17.34 -14.80
CA ALA A 590 -4.65 -17.04 -16.16
C ALA A 590 -4.48 -15.53 -16.43
N ASP A 591 -5.16 -14.68 -15.66
CA ASP A 591 -5.05 -13.21 -15.69
C ASP A 591 -3.81 -12.66 -14.96
N GLY A 592 -2.87 -13.52 -14.55
CA GLY A 592 -1.66 -13.15 -13.82
C GLY A 592 -1.82 -13.11 -12.30
N SER A 593 -3.05 -12.98 -11.79
CA SER A 593 -3.29 -12.77 -10.36
C SER A 593 -2.89 -13.99 -9.53
N TYR A 594 -2.17 -13.76 -8.43
CA TYR A 594 -1.77 -14.82 -7.51
C TYR A 594 -1.92 -14.46 -6.03
N SER A 595 -1.91 -15.50 -5.21
CA SER A 595 -1.70 -15.41 -3.76
C SER A 595 -0.79 -16.54 -3.30
N TYR A 596 0.22 -16.22 -2.50
CA TYR A 596 1.08 -17.18 -1.82
C TYR A 596 0.83 -17.15 -0.31
N THR A 597 0.97 -18.29 0.36
CA THR A 597 0.90 -18.40 1.83
C THR A 597 1.96 -19.36 2.33
N VAL A 598 2.76 -18.95 3.33
CA VAL A 598 3.80 -19.79 3.92
C VAL A 598 3.20 -21.00 4.65
N ASN A 599 3.94 -22.10 4.68
CA ASN A 599 3.59 -23.26 5.51
C ASN A 599 3.78 -22.93 7.00
N SER A 600 2.77 -23.21 7.82
CA SER A 600 2.77 -22.86 9.27
C SER A 600 3.86 -23.55 10.10
N ASP A 601 4.49 -24.59 9.56
CA ASP A 601 5.61 -25.33 10.15
C ASP A 601 6.99 -24.88 9.66
N PHE A 602 7.08 -23.88 8.77
CA PHE A 602 8.35 -23.26 8.36
C PHE A 602 9.09 -22.64 9.55
N ARG A 603 10.38 -22.94 9.72
CA ARG A 603 11.24 -22.45 10.83
C ARG A 603 12.61 -21.99 10.32
N GLY A 604 12.66 -21.47 9.10
CA GLY A 604 13.89 -21.08 8.44
C GLY A 604 14.62 -22.24 7.72
N PRO A 605 15.81 -21.97 7.15
CA PRO A 605 16.55 -20.72 7.22
C PRO A 605 15.78 -19.56 6.59
N PHE A 606 15.80 -18.40 7.23
CA PHE A 606 15.22 -17.18 6.65
C PHE A 606 16.11 -16.71 5.49
N GLY A 607 15.52 -16.21 4.41
CA GLY A 607 16.15 -16.06 3.09
C GLY A 607 15.98 -17.30 2.18
N ALA A 608 15.17 -18.29 2.58
CA ALA A 608 14.82 -19.43 1.73
C ALA A 608 13.82 -19.01 0.63
N LYS A 609 13.99 -19.54 -0.59
CA LYS A 609 13.22 -19.14 -1.77
C LYS A 609 12.34 -20.26 -2.31
N ASP A 610 11.08 -19.98 -2.61
CA ASP A 610 10.24 -20.78 -3.50
C ASP A 610 10.27 -20.17 -4.92
N VAL A 611 10.56 -20.97 -5.95
CA VAL A 611 10.66 -20.49 -7.35
C VAL A 611 9.66 -21.22 -8.25
N PHE A 612 8.90 -20.46 -9.03
CA PHE A 612 7.87 -20.96 -9.94
C PHE A 612 8.07 -20.41 -11.36
N THR A 613 8.38 -21.26 -12.34
CA THR A 613 8.50 -20.85 -13.75
C THR A 613 7.12 -20.80 -14.40
N TYR A 614 6.78 -19.71 -15.08
CA TYR A 614 5.52 -19.55 -15.80
C TYR A 614 5.73 -19.21 -17.28
N VAL A 615 4.74 -19.54 -18.10
CA VAL A 615 4.69 -19.26 -19.55
C VAL A 615 3.58 -18.25 -19.80
N VAL A 616 3.93 -17.12 -20.40
CA VAL A 616 2.98 -16.13 -20.92
C VAL A 616 2.71 -16.38 -22.40
N THR A 617 1.51 -16.06 -22.87
CA THR A 617 1.12 -16.17 -24.28
C THR A 617 0.36 -14.92 -24.71
N SER A 618 0.80 -14.27 -25.79
CA SER A 618 0.16 -13.10 -26.40
C SER A 618 -1.11 -13.47 -27.18
N PRO A 619 -1.99 -12.50 -27.53
CA PRO A 619 -3.12 -12.75 -28.42
C PRO A 619 -2.71 -13.27 -29.81
N SER A 620 -1.52 -12.88 -30.29
CA SER A 620 -0.91 -13.37 -31.55
C SER A 620 -0.39 -14.81 -31.45
N GLY A 621 -0.41 -15.43 -30.27
CA GLY A 621 0.02 -16.80 -30.02
C GLY A 621 1.53 -16.99 -29.80
N ASN A 622 2.28 -15.89 -29.67
CA ASN A 622 3.69 -15.92 -29.29
C ASN A 622 3.82 -16.22 -27.79
N THR A 623 4.87 -16.95 -27.39
CA THR A 623 5.07 -17.41 -26.00
C THR A 623 6.43 -17.00 -25.45
N ALA A 624 6.49 -16.64 -24.17
CA ALA A 624 7.73 -16.39 -23.44
C ALA A 624 7.68 -17.02 -22.04
N GLU A 625 8.84 -17.25 -21.42
CA GLU A 625 9.00 -17.81 -20.08
C GLU A 625 9.60 -16.77 -19.13
N ALA A 626 9.14 -16.79 -17.88
CA ALA A 626 9.65 -15.99 -16.76
C ALA A 626 9.48 -16.77 -15.44
N THR A 627 10.01 -16.25 -14.34
CA THR A 627 9.95 -16.87 -13.01
C THR A 627 9.34 -15.94 -11.96
N LEU A 628 8.60 -16.54 -11.04
CA LEU A 628 8.15 -15.93 -9.79
C LEU A 628 8.96 -16.54 -8.65
N GLU A 629 9.81 -15.73 -8.03
CA GLU A 629 10.63 -16.11 -6.88
C GLU A 629 10.10 -15.42 -5.62
N ILE A 630 9.83 -16.21 -4.58
CA ILE A 630 9.32 -15.73 -3.29
C ILE A 630 10.34 -16.06 -2.21
N GLU A 631 11.06 -15.06 -1.74
CA GLU A 631 12.04 -15.18 -0.65
C GLU A 631 11.35 -14.99 0.72
N LEU A 632 11.57 -15.93 1.63
CA LEU A 632 10.94 -15.98 2.95
C LEU A 632 11.84 -15.39 4.02
N ASN A 633 11.66 -14.09 4.25
CA ASN A 633 12.42 -13.33 5.23
C ASN A 633 11.60 -13.12 6.51
N ILE A 634 12.27 -12.94 7.65
CA ILE A 634 11.64 -12.38 8.86
C ILE A 634 12.18 -10.99 9.10
N THR A 635 11.31 -10.10 9.54
CA THR A 635 11.71 -8.94 10.32
C THR A 635 11.17 -9.19 11.73
N PRO A 636 12.03 -9.54 12.71
CA PRO A 636 11.62 -9.73 14.10
C PRO A 636 10.77 -8.54 14.53
N ARG A 637 9.67 -8.79 15.25
CA ARG A 637 8.67 -7.75 15.50
C ARG A 637 9.26 -6.54 16.22
N GLU A 638 10.27 -6.76 17.05
CA GLU A 638 10.97 -5.75 17.84
C GLU A 638 12.19 -5.13 17.13
N GLU A 639 12.45 -5.49 15.86
CA GLU A 639 13.52 -4.92 15.02
C GLU A 639 13.00 -4.06 13.86
N ARG A 640 11.67 -3.93 13.76
CA ARG A 640 11.00 -3.10 12.75
C ARG A 640 11.28 -1.63 13.03
N ILE A 641 11.70 -0.88 12.01
CA ILE A 641 12.01 0.56 12.14
C ILE A 641 10.76 1.28 12.65
N GLU A 642 10.90 2.07 13.72
CA GLU A 642 9.82 2.94 14.22
C GLU A 642 10.01 4.37 13.70
N ILE A 643 9.25 4.72 12.66
CA ILE A 643 9.17 6.08 12.13
C ILE A 643 8.33 6.92 13.10
N HIS A 644 8.97 7.83 13.83
CA HIS A 644 8.29 8.72 14.76
C HIS A 644 7.95 10.06 14.14
N ASN A 645 6.69 10.49 14.25
CA ASN A 645 6.28 11.86 13.93
C ASN A 645 5.34 12.40 15.02
N THR A 646 5.25 13.72 15.17
CA THR A 646 4.40 14.36 16.18
C THR A 646 3.41 15.32 15.55
N VAL A 647 2.12 15.04 15.69
CA VAL A 647 1.08 16.02 15.35
C VAL A 647 0.92 17.02 16.48
N VAL A 648 1.33 18.26 16.24
CA VAL A 648 1.15 19.37 17.18
C VAL A 648 -0.27 19.89 17.10
N LEU A 649 -1.00 19.82 18.21
CA LEU A 649 -2.41 20.18 18.29
C LEU A 649 -2.64 21.70 18.45
N ASP A 650 -3.57 22.22 17.64
CA ASP A 650 -4.22 23.49 17.86
C ASP A 650 -5.36 23.31 18.89
N LEU A 651 -5.19 23.96 20.04
CA LEU A 651 -5.94 23.72 21.27
C LEU A 651 -6.46 25.00 21.91
N GLU A 652 -7.76 25.03 22.16
CA GLU A 652 -8.45 26.01 23.01
C GLU A 652 -9.15 25.29 24.18
N PRO A 653 -8.81 25.62 25.45
CA PRO A 653 -9.43 25.00 26.61
C PRO A 653 -10.82 25.58 26.90
N GLN A 654 -11.66 24.77 27.57
CA GLN A 654 -12.88 25.30 28.17
C GLN A 654 -12.56 25.98 29.51
N VAL A 655 -13.06 27.18 29.74
CA VAL A 655 -12.99 27.82 31.07
C VAL A 655 -14.10 27.22 31.95
N ILE A 656 -13.71 26.49 33.01
CA ILE A 656 -14.66 25.83 33.93
C ILE A 656 -14.82 26.57 35.27
N LEU A 657 -13.88 27.47 35.59
CA LEU A 657 -13.95 28.40 36.72
C LEU A 657 -13.33 29.73 36.30
N ASP A 658 -13.98 30.84 36.66
CA ASP A 658 -13.44 32.20 36.57
C ASP A 658 -14.15 33.03 37.65
N THR A 659 -13.47 33.36 38.75
CA THR A 659 -14.11 33.96 39.93
C THR A 659 -13.21 34.89 40.73
N ASP A 660 -13.76 36.03 41.15
CA ASP A 660 -13.13 36.97 42.09
C ASP A 660 -13.26 36.52 43.57
N LYS A 661 -13.62 35.25 43.79
CA LYS A 661 -13.91 34.65 45.10
C LYS A 661 -13.38 33.23 45.15
N SER A 662 -12.04 33.10 45.16
CA SER A 662 -11.39 31.80 45.29
C SER A 662 -11.85 31.05 46.54
N THR A 663 -11.95 29.72 46.43
CA THR A 663 -12.15 28.83 47.57
C THR A 663 -10.84 28.35 48.20
N ILE A 664 -9.68 28.76 47.66
CA ILE A 664 -8.37 28.51 48.28
C ILE A 664 -8.36 29.20 49.65
N LYS A 665 -7.93 28.46 50.69
CA LYS A 665 -7.88 29.01 52.04
C LYS A 665 -6.71 29.98 52.16
N ASN A 666 -7.00 31.20 52.63
CA ASN A 666 -5.97 32.17 52.99
C ASN A 666 -5.00 31.57 54.02
N ALA A 667 -3.71 31.71 53.78
CA ALA A 667 -2.67 31.32 54.73
C ALA A 667 -2.36 32.50 55.65
N THR A 668 -2.18 32.24 56.94
CA THR A 668 -1.89 33.27 57.96
C THR A 668 -1.01 32.70 59.07
N GLY A 669 -0.22 33.54 59.73
CA GLY A 669 0.51 33.14 60.94
C GLY A 669 1.79 32.35 60.68
N PHE A 670 2.44 32.62 59.54
CA PHE A 670 3.76 32.08 59.18
C PHE A 670 4.75 32.22 60.35
N LYS A 671 5.35 31.10 60.79
CA LYS A 671 6.26 31.10 61.94
C LYS A 671 7.62 31.67 61.56
N LEU A 672 8.05 32.70 62.29
CA LEU A 672 9.24 33.52 62.01
C LEU A 672 10.60 32.87 62.35
N LEU A 673 10.66 31.55 62.60
CA LEU A 673 11.88 30.85 62.99
C LEU A 673 12.33 29.85 61.91
N ASP A 674 13.63 29.90 61.60
CA ASP A 674 14.44 28.92 60.87
C ASP A 674 14.12 28.58 59.39
N LEU A 675 13.40 29.46 58.67
CA LEU A 675 13.33 29.40 57.19
C LEU A 675 14.53 30.07 56.48
N GLY A 676 15.55 30.51 57.23
CA GLY A 676 16.71 31.25 56.70
C GLY A 676 17.78 30.40 55.99
N LEU A 677 17.57 29.08 55.88
CA LEU A 677 18.51 28.08 55.35
C LEU A 677 17.82 27.03 54.46
N LEU A 678 16.62 27.32 53.93
CA LEU A 678 15.91 26.38 53.06
C LEU A 678 16.65 26.22 51.72
N GLY A 679 17.04 24.99 51.39
CA GLY A 679 17.45 24.62 50.04
C GLY A 679 16.25 24.52 49.08
N PRO A 680 16.49 24.32 47.78
CA PRO A 680 15.45 24.28 46.76
C PRO A 680 14.52 23.05 46.83
N ILE A 681 14.79 22.09 47.74
CA ILE A 681 14.01 20.85 47.92
C ILE A 681 13.68 20.70 49.41
N LEU A 682 12.41 20.47 49.73
CA LEU A 682 11.90 20.36 51.11
C LEU A 682 10.95 19.17 51.27
N SER A 683 10.98 18.50 52.43
CA SER A 683 10.01 17.44 52.70
C SER A 683 8.62 17.99 53.03
N ALA A 684 7.59 17.17 52.82
CA ALA A 684 6.21 17.55 53.09
C ALA A 684 5.96 17.99 54.54
N ASP A 685 6.67 17.42 55.51
CA ASP A 685 6.54 17.71 56.95
C ASP A 685 7.07 19.10 57.32
N VAL A 686 8.19 19.53 56.72
CA VAL A 686 8.79 20.86 56.96
C VAL A 686 7.81 21.96 56.56
N LEU A 687 7.15 21.78 55.41
CA LEU A 687 6.20 22.76 54.88
C LEU A 687 4.85 22.76 55.63
N ALA A 688 4.38 21.59 56.08
CA ALA A 688 3.12 21.47 56.83
C ALA A 688 3.17 22.23 58.18
N GLY A 689 4.34 22.28 58.83
CA GLY A 689 4.51 22.97 60.12
C GLY A 689 4.57 24.51 60.05
N ALA A 690 4.72 25.10 58.87
CA ALA A 690 5.03 26.51 58.66
C ALA A 690 3.84 27.40 58.26
N GLY A 691 2.67 26.81 57.98
CA GLY A 691 1.44 27.55 57.64
C GLY A 691 1.31 27.92 56.16
N ALA A 692 1.66 27.01 55.25
CA ALA A 692 1.54 27.19 53.80
C ALA A 692 0.12 27.53 53.34
N MET A 693 0.01 28.23 52.21
CA MET A 693 -1.16 28.15 51.34
C MET A 693 -1.02 26.89 50.48
N GLU A 694 -2.00 26.00 50.53
CA GLU A 694 -2.04 24.79 49.72
C GLU A 694 -3.08 24.95 48.61
N PHE A 695 -2.71 24.58 47.39
CA PHE A 695 -3.63 24.50 46.25
C PHE A 695 -3.16 23.42 45.28
N SER A 696 -4.10 22.85 44.54
CA SER A 696 -3.83 21.88 43.50
C SER A 696 -4.44 22.30 42.16
N VAL A 697 -3.93 21.67 41.11
CA VAL A 697 -4.38 21.81 39.72
C VAL A 697 -4.61 20.40 39.19
N GLY A 698 -5.79 20.16 38.61
CA GLY A 698 -6.17 18.82 38.12
C GLY A 698 -5.43 18.38 36.87
N GLU A 699 -5.59 17.11 36.53
CA GLU A 699 -5.08 16.49 35.31
C GLU A 699 -5.53 17.26 34.06
N ASN A 700 -4.60 17.60 33.16
CA ASN A 700 -4.86 18.42 31.97
C ASN A 700 -5.55 19.77 32.27
N GLN A 701 -5.24 20.41 33.41
CA GLN A 701 -5.74 21.74 33.74
C GLN A 701 -4.61 22.75 33.88
N VAL A 702 -4.91 24.00 33.56
CA VAL A 702 -4.09 25.16 33.90
C VAL A 702 -4.90 26.06 34.81
N ARG A 703 -4.33 26.43 35.95
CA ARG A 703 -4.95 27.30 36.94
C ARG A 703 -4.21 28.63 37.03
N GLU A 704 -4.93 29.71 36.84
CA GLU A 704 -4.45 31.08 36.93
C GLU A 704 -4.92 31.67 38.26
N LEU A 705 -3.97 32.15 39.07
CA LEU A 705 -4.22 32.67 40.42
C LEU A 705 -3.58 34.05 40.58
N THR A 706 -4.33 35.01 41.13
CA THR A 706 -3.78 36.31 41.55
C THR A 706 -3.52 36.34 43.05
N PHE A 707 -2.24 36.36 43.42
CA PHE A 707 -1.80 36.39 44.81
C PHE A 707 -1.68 37.79 45.37
N HIS A 708 -2.01 37.92 46.65
CA HIS A 708 -1.82 39.12 47.45
C HIS A 708 -1.20 38.80 48.81
N GLY A 709 -0.06 39.42 49.08
CA GLY A 709 0.51 39.54 50.42
C GLY A 709 -0.25 40.61 51.22
N SER A 710 -0.47 40.32 52.51
CA SER A 710 -1.09 41.25 53.46
C SER A 710 -0.40 41.17 54.81
N ALA A 711 -0.36 42.27 55.56
CA ALA A 711 0.03 42.24 56.95
C ALA A 711 -0.71 43.27 57.81
N GLY A 712 -1.19 42.81 58.96
CA GLY A 712 -1.58 43.64 60.09
C GLY A 712 -0.45 43.86 61.10
N GLY A 713 -0.70 44.75 62.07
CA GLY A 713 0.15 44.93 63.26
C GLY A 713 1.22 46.03 63.17
N VAL A 714 1.86 46.28 64.32
CA VAL A 714 2.89 47.32 64.48
C VAL A 714 4.27 46.74 64.16
N SER A 715 4.52 46.54 62.87
CA SER A 715 5.83 46.14 62.32
C SER A 715 6.45 47.30 61.54
N ILE A 716 7.75 47.54 61.70
CA ILE A 716 8.49 48.61 60.99
C ILE A 716 9.61 47.97 60.17
N GLY A 717 9.65 48.25 58.87
CA GLY A 717 10.78 47.92 58.00
C GLY A 717 10.96 46.43 57.65
N LYS A 718 9.90 45.62 57.73
CA LYS A 718 9.95 44.21 57.32
C LYS A 718 9.76 44.06 55.80
N VAL A 719 10.48 43.11 55.22
CA VAL A 719 10.44 42.75 53.81
C VAL A 719 10.19 41.26 53.71
N PHE A 720 9.24 40.87 52.85
CA PHE A 720 8.85 39.49 52.60
C PHE A 720 9.12 39.11 51.13
N ASP A 721 9.61 37.89 50.96
CA ASP A 721 9.72 37.18 49.69
C ASP A 721 8.53 36.23 49.55
N LEU A 722 8.00 36.03 48.34
CA LEU A 722 7.08 34.93 48.04
C LEU A 722 7.89 33.72 47.59
N VAL A 723 7.56 32.53 48.08
CA VAL A 723 8.17 31.27 47.63
C VAL A 723 7.05 30.27 47.32
N ILE A 724 7.13 29.61 46.17
CA ILE A 724 6.19 28.56 45.78
C ILE A 724 6.95 27.29 45.44
N PHE A 725 6.47 26.16 46.00
CA PHE A 725 6.99 24.83 45.74
C PHE A 725 5.93 23.95 45.06
N LYS A 726 6.36 23.05 44.18
CA LYS A 726 5.55 21.99 43.56
C LYS A 726 5.96 20.64 44.15
N LEU A 727 5.00 19.76 44.42
CA LEU A 727 5.29 18.37 44.77
C LEU A 727 5.87 17.63 43.57
N ASP A 728 7.06 17.05 43.75
CA ASP A 728 7.57 15.99 42.89
C ASP A 728 6.97 14.64 43.35
N PRO A 729 6.10 14.00 42.55
CA PRO A 729 5.46 12.74 42.93
C PRO A 729 6.41 11.54 42.91
N ALA A 730 7.59 11.64 42.28
CA ALA A 730 8.58 10.56 42.27
C ALA A 730 9.33 10.48 43.61
N THR A 731 9.69 11.61 44.19
CA THR A 731 10.42 11.67 45.47
C THR A 731 9.55 11.96 46.70
N GLY A 732 8.33 12.47 46.50
CA GLY A 732 7.45 12.93 47.59
C GLY A 732 7.90 14.24 48.24
N ASN A 733 8.91 14.92 47.68
CA ASN A 733 9.42 16.19 48.16
C ASN A 733 8.86 17.37 47.34
N PHE A 734 8.90 18.54 47.94
CA PHE A 734 8.48 19.79 47.33
C PHE A 734 9.71 20.54 46.78
N VAL A 735 9.72 20.79 45.47
CA VAL A 735 10.78 21.51 44.74
C VAL A 735 10.36 22.96 44.52
N GLN A 736 11.25 23.92 44.73
CA GLN A 736 10.98 25.34 44.56
C GLN A 736 10.81 25.69 43.07
N VAL A 737 9.63 26.19 42.68
CA VAL A 737 9.31 26.57 41.29
C VAL A 737 9.20 28.09 41.06
N HIS A 738 9.09 28.89 42.13
CA HIS A 738 9.10 30.36 42.03
C HIS A 738 9.58 31.01 43.33
N TYR A 739 10.30 32.13 43.19
CA TYR A 739 10.82 32.97 44.27
C TYR A 739 10.73 34.45 43.86
N GLU A 740 9.81 35.21 44.44
CA GLU A 740 9.70 36.66 44.23
C GLU A 740 10.43 37.40 45.35
N LYS A 741 11.56 38.01 45.03
CA LYS A 741 12.43 38.68 46.00
C LYS A 741 11.86 40.03 46.44
N ASP A 742 11.81 40.25 47.75
CA ASP A 742 11.44 41.51 48.38
C ASP A 742 10.04 42.03 47.96
N TRP A 743 9.16 41.12 47.51
CA TRP A 743 7.82 41.34 46.94
C TRP A 743 6.92 42.26 47.77
N PHE A 744 7.02 42.17 49.09
CA PHE A 744 6.11 42.84 50.00
C PHE A 744 6.85 43.53 51.15
N LYS A 745 6.68 44.86 51.27
CA LYS A 745 7.39 45.70 52.24
C LYS A 745 6.42 46.42 53.19
N ILE A 746 6.66 46.30 54.50
CA ILE A 746 5.89 46.99 55.54
C ILE A 746 6.66 48.22 56.01
N ILE A 747 6.10 49.40 55.79
CA ILE A 747 6.71 50.68 56.19
C ILE A 747 6.28 51.06 57.61
N VAL A 748 5.01 51.43 57.82
CA VAL A 748 4.41 51.72 59.15
C VAL A 748 2.91 51.40 59.12
N LEU A 749 2.43 50.60 60.09
CA LEU A 749 1.01 50.27 60.32
C LEU A 749 0.30 49.50 59.19
N GLY A 750 0.87 48.35 58.81
CA GLY A 750 0.30 47.39 57.87
C GLY A 750 0.73 47.60 56.41
N GLY A 751 0.25 46.73 55.53
CA GLY A 751 0.53 46.81 54.09
C GLY A 751 -0.17 45.74 53.26
N LYS A 752 -0.20 45.97 51.95
CA LYS A 752 -0.50 44.99 50.90
C LYS A 752 0.68 44.89 49.92
N SER A 753 0.87 43.74 49.29
CA SER A 753 1.74 43.62 48.11
C SER A 753 1.07 44.22 46.88
N ASP A 754 1.85 44.42 45.82
CA ASP A 754 1.31 44.48 44.46
C ASP A 754 0.71 43.10 44.08
N GLN A 755 -0.23 43.11 43.13
CA GLN A 755 -0.89 41.88 42.66
C GLN A 755 0.06 41.02 41.82
N LEU A 756 0.07 39.72 42.06
CA LEU A 756 0.90 38.78 41.29
C LEU A 756 0.03 37.66 40.71
N THR A 757 -0.42 37.84 39.47
CA THR A 757 -1.05 36.77 38.67
C THR A 757 0.02 35.83 38.10
N MET A 758 -0.18 34.53 38.26
CA MET A 758 0.67 33.44 37.76
C MET A 758 -0.18 32.25 37.26
N GLN A 759 0.35 31.47 36.32
CA GLN A 759 -0.26 30.23 35.82
C GLN A 759 0.47 28.98 36.35
N PHE A 760 -0.31 27.97 36.75
CA PHE A 760 0.16 26.68 37.25
C PHE A 760 -0.46 25.56 36.41
N GLY A 761 0.37 24.68 35.85
CA GLY A 761 -0.09 23.41 35.30
C GLY A 761 -0.41 22.38 36.39
N GLU A 762 -0.70 21.15 35.99
CA GLU A 762 -1.06 20.04 36.88
C GLU A 762 -0.10 19.85 38.06
N GLY A 763 -0.66 19.59 39.26
CA GLY A 763 0.09 19.15 40.44
C GLY A 763 -0.38 19.75 41.77
N GLU A 764 0.31 19.37 42.84
CA GLU A 764 0.11 19.88 44.20
C GLU A 764 1.14 20.98 44.51
N TYR A 765 0.69 22.13 45.00
CA TYR A 765 1.51 23.32 45.21
C TYR A 765 1.37 23.90 46.62
N ARG A 766 2.47 24.50 47.10
CA ARG A 766 2.56 25.17 48.40
C ARG A 766 3.21 26.55 48.27
N ALA A 767 2.48 27.60 48.62
CA ALA A 767 2.95 28.99 48.60
C ALA A 767 3.15 29.55 50.02
N MET A 768 4.22 30.33 50.21
CA MET A 768 4.65 30.85 51.52
C MET A 768 5.25 32.25 51.43
N LEU A 769 5.15 33.02 52.53
CA LEU A 769 5.88 34.26 52.71
C LEU A 769 7.10 34.04 53.64
N ASN A 770 8.30 34.34 53.16
CA ASN A 770 9.54 34.32 53.97
C ASN A 770 9.96 35.76 54.30
N SER A 771 10.53 36.03 55.48
CA SER A 771 10.84 37.41 55.91
C SER A 771 12.30 37.61 56.29
N LYS A 772 12.90 38.75 55.90
CA LYS A 772 14.29 39.08 56.26
C LYS A 772 14.38 39.87 57.58
N GLY A 773 15.26 39.43 58.48
CA GLY A 773 15.76 40.20 59.64
C GLY A 773 15.27 39.76 61.04
N LEU A 774 16.07 40.05 62.07
CA LEU A 774 15.88 39.57 63.45
C LEU A 774 14.53 39.96 64.10
N LEU A 775 14.10 39.07 65.02
CA LEU A 775 13.13 39.19 66.12
C LEU A 775 12.16 40.40 66.08
N GLY A 776 10.95 40.15 65.56
CA GLY A 776 9.77 40.98 65.78
C GLY A 776 8.53 40.24 65.26
N VAL A 777 7.55 39.95 66.13
CA VAL A 777 6.39 39.13 65.78
C VAL A 777 5.39 39.97 64.96
N ALA A 778 5.37 39.75 63.64
CA ALA A 778 4.35 40.30 62.76
C ALA A 778 3.06 39.45 62.87
N GLU A 779 2.33 39.60 63.98
CA GLU A 779 1.03 38.97 64.15
C GLU A 779 0.04 39.48 63.09
N GLY A 780 -0.36 38.61 62.17
CA GLY A 780 -1.33 38.92 61.11
C GLY A 780 -0.72 39.17 59.72
N SER A 781 0.47 38.65 59.40
CA SER A 781 0.86 38.43 58.00
C SER A 781 0.07 37.27 57.39
N GLY A 782 -0.31 37.41 56.12
CA GLY A 782 -1.11 36.43 55.40
C GLY A 782 -1.04 36.56 53.88
N LEU A 783 -1.22 35.43 53.20
CA LEU A 783 -1.31 35.29 51.75
C LEU A 783 -2.77 34.94 51.39
N TYR A 784 -3.34 35.62 50.39
CA TYR A 784 -4.67 35.33 49.87
C TYR A 784 -4.70 35.35 48.34
N VAL A 785 -5.72 34.72 47.76
CA VAL A 785 -6.03 34.75 46.32
C VAL A 785 -7.41 35.36 46.15
N ASP A 786 -7.54 36.36 45.28
CA ASP A 786 -8.81 37.02 44.97
C ASP A 786 -9.21 36.97 43.50
N HIS A 787 -8.42 36.36 42.61
CA HIS A 787 -8.86 35.87 41.30
C HIS A 787 -8.36 34.44 41.08
N ASP A 788 -9.26 33.56 40.65
CA ASP A 788 -9.04 32.11 40.51
C ASP A 788 -9.78 31.60 39.27
N LYS A 789 -9.02 31.13 38.30
CA LYS A 789 -9.51 30.73 36.98
C LYS A 789 -8.90 29.40 36.55
N ILE A 790 -9.74 28.48 36.07
CA ILE A 790 -9.33 27.15 35.64
C ILE A 790 -9.70 26.94 34.17
N TYR A 791 -8.67 26.70 33.38
CA TYR A 791 -8.73 26.26 31.99
C TYR A 791 -8.66 24.73 31.98
N ASP A 792 -9.71 24.07 31.49
CA ASP A 792 -9.81 22.61 31.37
C ASP A 792 -9.53 22.17 29.94
N TYR A 793 -8.49 21.34 29.78
CA TYR A 793 -8.13 20.72 28.52
C TYR A 793 -8.66 19.28 28.41
N ASN A 794 -9.39 18.76 29.42
CA ASN A 794 -10.16 17.53 29.24
C ASN A 794 -11.40 17.75 28.34
N THR A 795 -11.93 18.99 28.29
CA THR A 795 -13.13 19.34 27.52
C THR A 795 -12.91 20.52 26.55
N PRO A 796 -11.91 20.47 25.66
CA PRO A 796 -11.52 21.63 24.86
C PRO A 796 -12.62 22.07 23.87
N THR A 797 -12.70 23.39 23.64
CA THR A 797 -13.58 24.01 22.63
C THR A 797 -13.05 23.84 21.21
N LYS A 798 -11.72 23.73 21.07
CA LYS A 798 -11.03 23.42 19.82
C LYS A 798 -9.99 22.33 20.05
N TYR A 799 -10.04 21.28 19.23
CA TYR A 799 -9.12 20.16 19.26
C TYR A 799 -8.94 19.64 17.84
N GLN A 800 -7.86 20.09 17.19
CA GLN A 800 -7.50 19.68 15.83
C GLN A 800 -5.98 19.75 15.64
N GLY A 801 -5.43 18.90 14.80
CA GLY A 801 -4.02 18.96 14.38
C GLY A 801 -3.83 18.18 13.08
N SER A 802 -2.79 18.52 12.34
CA SER A 802 -2.36 17.77 11.16
C SER A 802 -0.84 17.77 11.12
N VAL A 803 -0.26 16.66 10.69
CA VAL A 803 1.16 16.57 10.34
C VAL A 803 1.29 15.90 8.98
N ALA A 804 2.33 16.26 8.24
CA ALA A 804 2.74 15.57 7.03
C ALA A 804 4.13 14.98 7.26
N GLY A 805 4.45 13.93 6.52
CA GLY A 805 5.76 13.31 6.57
C GLY A 805 5.97 12.37 5.41
N ASP A 806 7.13 11.74 5.42
CA ASP A 806 7.44 10.59 4.59
C ASP A 806 7.57 9.37 5.52
N ALA A 807 7.02 8.25 5.08
CA ALA A 807 7.08 6.97 5.78
C ALA A 807 7.90 5.92 5.01
N THR A 808 8.76 6.38 4.11
CA THR A 808 9.82 5.59 3.46
C THR A 808 11.18 6.20 3.79
N GLU A 809 12.21 5.37 3.95
CA GLU A 809 13.59 5.85 3.97
C GLU A 809 14.02 6.26 2.54
N LYS A 810 15.08 7.06 2.44
CA LYS A 810 15.52 7.71 1.17
C LYS A 810 15.80 6.76 0.01
N ASP A 811 15.98 5.47 0.28
CA ASP A 811 16.36 4.43 -0.69
C ASP A 811 15.25 3.36 -0.88
N SER A 812 14.09 3.50 -0.19
CA SER A 812 12.90 2.66 -0.41
C SER A 812 12.07 3.23 -1.56
N THR A 813 11.56 2.38 -2.46
CA THR A 813 10.90 2.83 -3.70
C THR A 813 9.38 2.65 -3.74
N ALA A 814 8.78 1.80 -2.90
CA ALA A 814 7.33 1.65 -2.84
C ALA A 814 6.79 1.26 -1.45
N LEU A 815 5.64 1.81 -1.08
CA LEU A 815 4.81 1.34 0.03
C LEU A 815 3.71 0.41 -0.52
N LEU A 816 3.71 -0.85 -0.07
CA LEU A 816 2.81 -1.91 -0.54
C LEU A 816 1.54 -2.05 0.32
N LYS A 817 1.65 -1.92 1.66
CA LYS A 817 0.52 -2.11 2.59
C LYS A 817 0.60 -1.22 3.82
N VAL A 818 -0.56 -0.89 4.39
CA VAL A 818 -0.70 -0.24 5.71
C VAL A 818 -1.76 -0.96 6.56
N ASN A 819 -1.40 -1.42 7.75
CA ASN A 819 -2.24 -2.25 8.63
C ASN A 819 -2.86 -3.45 7.88
N GLY A 820 -2.11 -4.06 6.96
CA GLY A 820 -2.55 -5.18 6.11
C GLY A 820 -3.49 -4.82 4.96
N LYS A 821 -3.85 -3.53 4.78
CA LYS A 821 -4.60 -3.02 3.63
C LYS A 821 -3.63 -2.63 2.52
N ASP A 822 -3.90 -3.06 1.29
CA ASP A 822 -3.08 -2.74 0.12
C ASP A 822 -3.07 -1.25 -0.22
N VAL A 823 -1.93 -0.78 -0.72
CA VAL A 823 -1.71 0.58 -1.23
C VAL A 823 -1.46 0.46 -2.73
N GLU A 824 -2.39 0.96 -3.55
CA GLU A 824 -2.27 0.89 -5.00
C GLU A 824 -1.36 2.01 -5.55
N PRO A 825 -0.42 1.71 -6.48
CA PRO A 825 0.42 2.73 -7.12
C PRO A 825 -0.37 3.91 -7.69
N GLY A 826 0.05 5.13 -7.33
CA GLY A 826 -0.58 6.37 -7.79
C GLY A 826 -1.97 6.66 -7.19
N LYS A 827 -2.43 5.91 -6.18
CA LYS A 827 -3.68 6.17 -5.45
C LYS A 827 -3.45 6.47 -3.97
N VAL A 828 -4.27 7.37 -3.44
CA VAL A 828 -4.27 7.74 -2.02
C VAL A 828 -4.99 6.68 -1.20
N THR A 829 -4.35 6.16 -0.16
CA THR A 829 -4.91 5.19 0.78
C THR A 829 -5.22 5.83 2.13
N THR A 830 -6.47 5.75 2.58
CA THR A 830 -6.89 6.21 3.92
C THR A 830 -7.04 5.03 4.89
N VAL A 831 -6.53 5.21 6.11
CA VAL A 831 -6.58 4.26 7.23
C VAL A 831 -6.98 5.00 8.50
N GLU A 832 -8.01 4.51 9.20
CA GLU A 832 -8.42 5.05 10.50
C GLU A 832 -7.51 4.50 11.60
N GLY A 833 -6.87 5.40 12.33
CA GLY A 833 -6.14 5.10 13.56
C GLY A 833 -7.06 5.13 14.79
N LYS A 834 -6.45 4.95 15.97
CA LYS A 834 -7.13 5.02 17.27
C LYS A 834 -7.48 6.46 17.69
N TYR A 835 -6.70 7.44 17.25
CA TYR A 835 -6.77 8.84 17.68
C TYR A 835 -6.92 9.84 16.52
N GLY A 836 -6.61 9.42 15.30
CA GLY A 836 -6.72 10.23 14.09
C GLY A 836 -6.77 9.38 12.82
N THR A 837 -6.74 10.03 11.66
CA THR A 837 -6.87 9.39 10.34
C THR A 837 -5.59 9.59 9.54
N LEU A 838 -4.97 8.50 9.10
CA LEU A 838 -3.80 8.48 8.21
C LEU A 838 -4.26 8.44 6.76
N THR A 839 -3.62 9.25 5.91
CA THR A 839 -3.82 9.30 4.46
C THR A 839 -2.46 9.28 3.80
N ILE A 840 -2.14 8.21 3.08
CA ILE A 840 -0.79 7.84 2.65
C ILE A 840 -0.78 7.33 1.21
N ASN A 841 0.30 7.62 0.49
CA ASN A 841 0.50 7.28 -0.92
C ASN A 841 1.48 6.10 -1.08
N SER A 842 1.56 5.56 -2.29
CA SER A 842 2.51 4.49 -2.65
C SER A 842 3.98 4.93 -2.61
N ASP A 843 4.26 6.23 -2.60
CA ASP A 843 5.61 6.82 -2.49
C ASP A 843 6.02 7.14 -1.04
N GLY A 844 5.35 6.53 -0.05
CA GLY A 844 5.62 6.78 1.37
C GLY A 844 5.07 8.09 1.93
N THR A 845 4.77 9.09 1.08
CA THR A 845 4.30 10.40 1.55
C THR A 845 2.93 10.30 2.21
N TYR A 846 2.78 10.95 3.37
CA TYR A 846 1.53 10.90 4.15
C TYR A 846 1.12 12.22 4.79
N THR A 847 -0.16 12.28 5.12
CA THR A 847 -0.75 13.23 6.06
C THR A 847 -1.51 12.47 7.13
N TYR A 848 -1.36 12.89 8.39
CA TYR A 848 -2.13 12.35 9.50
C TYR A 848 -2.86 13.48 10.21
N THR A 849 -4.17 13.31 10.40
CA THR A 849 -5.06 14.32 10.95
C THR A 849 -5.71 13.85 12.24
N VAL A 850 -5.72 14.70 13.25
CA VAL A 850 -6.40 14.47 14.53
C VAL A 850 -7.48 15.51 14.68
N VAL A 851 -8.72 15.09 14.87
CA VAL A 851 -9.86 15.97 15.16
C VAL A 851 -10.75 15.33 16.22
N LYS A 852 -11.48 16.15 16.98
CA LYS A 852 -12.45 15.63 17.96
C LYS A 852 -13.55 14.84 17.25
N PRO A 853 -13.79 13.55 17.56
CA PRO A 853 -14.84 12.79 16.90
C PRO A 853 -16.22 13.42 17.11
N ALA A 854 -16.99 13.58 16.04
CA ALA A 854 -18.31 14.23 16.10
C ALA A 854 -19.30 13.53 17.05
N ASN A 855 -19.14 12.22 17.25
CA ASN A 855 -19.94 11.38 18.13
C ASN A 855 -19.22 11.01 19.45
N ALA A 856 -18.20 11.77 19.87
CA ALA A 856 -17.46 11.52 21.10
C ALA A 856 -18.40 11.46 22.32
N GLY A 857 -18.40 10.33 23.04
CA GLY A 857 -19.24 10.13 24.21
C GLY A 857 -18.89 11.09 25.36
N ALA A 858 -19.82 11.28 26.30
CA ALA A 858 -19.71 12.29 27.38
C ALA A 858 -18.51 12.12 28.36
N GLY A 859 -17.75 11.03 28.24
CA GLY A 859 -16.50 10.78 28.99
C GLY A 859 -15.24 10.68 28.13
N TRP A 860 -15.31 11.04 26.84
CA TRP A 860 -14.13 11.10 25.97
C TRP A 860 -13.18 12.19 26.46
N LYS A 861 -11.89 11.86 26.59
CA LYS A 861 -10.81 12.79 26.89
C LYS A 861 -9.84 12.86 25.70
N PRO A 862 -9.25 14.03 25.42
CA PRO A 862 -8.12 14.15 24.49
C PRO A 862 -6.95 13.22 24.82
N PRO A 863 -6.43 12.46 23.84
CA PRO A 863 -5.28 11.57 24.01
C PRO A 863 -3.92 12.32 23.95
N TYR A 864 -3.72 13.34 24.80
CA TYR A 864 -2.44 14.07 24.84
C TYR A 864 -1.25 13.16 25.15
N GLY A 865 -0.18 13.28 24.36
CA GLY A 865 1.05 12.49 24.50
C GLY A 865 0.92 11.01 24.13
N GLN A 866 -0.26 10.56 23.67
CA GLN A 866 -0.47 9.19 23.20
C GLN A 866 0.07 9.01 21.78
N VAL A 867 0.46 7.79 21.42
CA VAL A 867 0.93 7.42 20.08
C VAL A 867 -0.13 6.59 19.38
N ASP A 868 -0.41 6.91 18.12
CA ASP A 868 -1.14 6.04 17.19
C ASP A 868 -0.13 5.29 16.31
N THR A 869 -0.38 4.01 16.04
CA THR A 869 0.64 3.09 15.49
C THR A 869 0.09 2.38 14.26
N PHE A 870 0.83 2.48 13.15
CA PHE A 870 0.50 1.86 11.88
C PHE A 870 1.62 0.93 11.44
N GLN A 871 1.31 -0.31 11.09
CA GLN A 871 2.27 -1.22 10.46
C GLN A 871 2.33 -0.93 8.95
N LEU A 872 3.52 -0.73 8.42
CA LEU A 872 3.78 -0.46 7.01
C LEU A 872 4.50 -1.66 6.40
N VAL A 873 4.30 -1.90 5.11
CA VAL A 873 5.13 -2.81 4.31
C VAL A 873 5.73 -2.00 3.17
N THR A 874 7.01 -1.68 3.27
CA THR A 874 7.80 -0.94 2.28
C THR A 874 8.65 -1.92 1.48
N GLN A 875 9.07 -1.54 0.26
CA GLN A 875 9.93 -2.30 -0.63
C GLN A 875 11.06 -1.40 -1.15
N ASP A 876 12.29 -1.91 -1.16
CA ASP A 876 13.46 -1.22 -1.69
C ASP A 876 13.66 -1.43 -3.20
N ALA A 877 14.61 -0.68 -3.78
CA ALA A 877 14.92 -0.73 -5.21
C ALA A 877 15.48 -2.08 -5.69
N ASN A 878 15.77 -3.02 -4.79
CA ASN A 878 16.24 -4.37 -5.11
C ASN A 878 15.13 -5.43 -4.97
N GLY A 879 13.90 -5.01 -4.65
CA GLY A 879 12.74 -5.88 -4.43
C GLY A 879 12.57 -6.35 -2.98
N LYS A 880 13.47 -5.98 -2.06
CA LYS A 880 13.41 -6.43 -0.66
C LYS A 880 12.34 -5.65 0.09
N SER A 881 11.36 -6.37 0.62
CA SER A 881 10.32 -5.79 1.47
C SER A 881 10.72 -5.84 2.94
N VAL A 882 10.32 -4.84 3.71
CA VAL A 882 10.45 -4.83 5.18
C VAL A 882 9.12 -4.40 5.81
N VAL A 883 8.87 -4.85 7.04
CA VAL A 883 7.72 -4.37 7.83
C VAL A 883 8.21 -3.31 8.79
N GLU A 884 7.67 -2.11 8.66
CA GLU A 884 8.01 -0.94 9.48
C GLU A 884 6.82 -0.52 10.35
N THR A 885 7.06 0.44 11.24
CA THR A 885 6.05 0.96 12.17
C THR A 885 6.03 2.48 12.12
N LEU A 886 4.96 3.08 11.64
CA LEU A 886 4.74 4.53 11.73
C LEU A 886 4.01 4.86 13.04
N ASN A 887 4.73 5.52 13.94
CA ASN A 887 4.29 5.92 15.28
C ASN A 887 4.05 7.43 15.34
N ILE A 888 2.79 7.84 15.33
CA ILE A 888 2.41 9.26 15.33
C ILE A 888 1.92 9.71 16.71
N LYS A 889 2.76 10.48 17.39
CA LYS A 889 2.50 11.07 18.72
C LYS A 889 1.53 12.24 18.61
N VAL A 890 0.52 12.25 19.45
CA VAL A 890 -0.49 13.31 19.56
C VAL A 890 0.02 14.38 20.55
N GLY A 891 0.85 15.28 20.05
CA GLY A 891 1.62 16.25 20.84
C GLY A 891 0.98 17.62 21.02
N THR A 892 1.60 18.45 21.86
CA THR A 892 1.24 19.87 22.07
C THR A 892 2.33 20.84 21.62
N HIS A 893 3.53 20.31 21.37
CA HIS A 893 4.75 20.96 20.91
C HIS A 893 5.74 19.85 20.51
N THR A 894 6.87 20.22 19.92
CA THR A 894 8.05 19.35 19.74
C THR A 894 9.28 20.04 20.33
N ALA A 895 10.29 19.27 20.72
CA ALA A 895 11.67 19.72 20.81
C ALA A 895 12.46 19.13 19.63
N LYS A 896 13.41 19.84 19.03
CA LYS A 896 14.24 19.33 17.92
C LYS A 896 15.72 19.71 18.10
N ASP A 897 16.62 18.83 17.71
CA ASP A 897 18.05 19.03 17.90
C ASP A 897 18.58 20.30 17.18
N ASP A 898 19.46 21.02 17.88
CA ASP A 898 20.12 22.23 17.45
C ASP A 898 21.61 21.95 17.21
N PHE A 899 22.14 22.36 16.06
CA PHE A 899 23.55 22.19 15.72
C PHE A 899 24.17 23.54 15.37
N ILE A 900 25.29 23.88 15.99
CA ILE A 900 26.07 25.06 15.64
C ILE A 900 27.57 24.72 15.56
N THR A 901 28.19 25.11 14.45
CA THR A 901 29.65 25.05 14.27
C THR A 901 30.21 26.45 14.31
N THR A 902 31.27 26.64 15.09
CA THR A 902 32.08 27.86 15.13
C THR A 902 33.55 27.46 15.13
N ALA A 903 34.43 28.36 14.69
CA ALA A 903 35.87 28.14 14.76
C ALA A 903 36.57 29.34 15.42
N LEU A 904 37.64 29.09 16.16
CA LEU A 904 38.47 30.15 16.75
C LEU A 904 39.68 30.42 15.86
N GLU A 905 39.87 31.68 15.48
CA GLU A 905 41.01 32.09 14.64
C GLU A 905 42.33 31.93 15.40
N GLN A 906 43.28 31.23 14.78
CA GLN A 906 44.62 30.97 15.30
C GLN A 906 45.69 31.44 14.31
N HIS A 907 46.79 31.97 14.85
CA HIS A 907 47.97 32.37 14.10
C HIS A 907 49.24 31.87 14.81
N ASN A 908 50.33 31.71 14.05
CA ASN A 908 51.63 31.35 14.61
C ASN A 908 52.09 32.31 15.72
N VAL A 909 52.80 31.76 16.71
CA VAL A 909 53.44 32.57 17.76
C VAL A 909 54.68 33.26 17.19
N GLU A 910 54.71 34.60 17.29
CA GLU A 910 55.91 35.39 17.00
C GLU A 910 56.67 35.77 18.28
N THR A 911 57.97 35.50 18.31
CA THR A 911 58.88 35.89 19.40
C THR A 911 60.00 36.80 18.89
N THR A 912 60.20 37.96 19.52
CA THR A 912 61.34 38.85 19.21
C THR A 912 62.44 38.76 20.26
N ILE A 913 63.65 38.38 19.86
CA ILE A 913 64.85 38.33 20.70
C ILE A 913 65.69 39.59 20.46
N ASN A 914 65.81 40.45 21.48
CA ASN A 914 66.55 41.73 21.40
C ASN A 914 67.71 41.78 22.41
N TYR A 915 68.91 42.10 21.94
CA TYR A 915 70.10 42.36 22.77
C TYR A 915 70.86 43.60 22.27
N ALA A 916 71.17 44.53 23.17
CA ALA A 916 71.94 45.73 22.86
C ALA A 916 72.97 45.99 23.97
N GLU A 917 74.25 46.15 23.59
CA GLU A 917 75.35 46.44 24.50
C GLU A 917 76.25 47.55 23.96
N SER A 918 76.74 48.41 24.87
CA SER A 918 77.65 49.52 24.54
C SER A 918 78.79 49.61 25.55
N TYR A 919 80.02 49.77 25.08
CA TYR A 919 81.24 49.80 25.89
C TYR A 919 81.86 51.20 25.98
N GLY A 920 82.51 51.48 27.11
CA GLY A 920 83.10 52.78 27.40
C GLY A 920 84.40 53.07 26.65
N LEU A 921 84.82 54.34 26.66
CA LEU A 921 86.02 54.81 25.96
C LEU A 921 87.32 54.09 26.38
N PHE A 922 87.39 53.58 27.61
CA PHE A 922 88.54 52.87 28.15
C PHE A 922 88.43 51.34 28.08
N ASP A 923 87.27 50.81 27.71
CA ASP A 923 87.07 49.36 27.60
C ASP A 923 87.71 48.85 26.31
N ASN A 924 88.57 47.85 26.42
CA ASN A 924 89.32 47.29 25.29
C ASN A 924 88.72 45.95 24.86
N VAL A 925 87.40 45.92 24.66
CA VAL A 925 86.68 44.71 24.22
C VAL A 925 87.12 44.36 22.79
N LYS A 926 87.87 43.27 22.65
CA LYS A 926 88.31 42.73 21.35
C LYS A 926 87.42 41.59 20.85
N THR A 927 86.67 40.94 21.75
CA THR A 927 85.79 39.81 21.44
C THR A 927 84.47 39.97 22.18
N TYR A 928 83.35 39.77 21.49
CA TYR A 928 82.03 39.57 22.07
C TYR A 928 81.56 38.14 21.79
N MET A 929 80.85 37.54 22.75
CA MET A 929 80.27 36.20 22.66
C MET A 929 78.84 36.24 23.18
N LYS A 930 77.88 35.71 22.42
CA LYS A 930 76.50 35.53 22.87
C LYS A 930 75.94 34.20 22.40
N GLU A 931 75.17 33.56 23.27
CA GLU A 931 74.42 32.36 22.95
C GLU A 931 72.92 32.66 22.89
N PHE A 932 72.24 32.03 21.93
CA PHE A 932 70.79 32.00 21.78
C PHE A 932 70.37 30.67 21.13
N THR A 933 69.08 30.35 21.15
CA THR A 933 68.55 29.12 20.54
C THR A 933 67.46 29.51 19.56
N VAL A 934 67.53 28.95 18.36
CA VAL A 934 66.37 28.83 17.45
C VAL A 934 65.82 27.44 17.70
N ALA A 935 64.56 27.30 18.09
CA ALA A 935 64.01 25.98 18.40
C ALA A 935 63.87 25.12 17.13
N ALA A 936 63.60 23.83 17.30
CA ALA A 936 63.07 23.04 16.20
C ALA A 936 61.75 23.68 15.73
N HIS A 937 61.44 23.57 14.44
CA HIS A 937 60.21 24.13 13.87
C HIS A 937 60.05 25.65 14.14
N SER A 938 61.16 26.39 14.16
CA SER A 938 61.15 27.85 14.17
C SER A 938 61.91 28.40 12.98
N LYS A 939 61.41 29.50 12.41
CA LYS A 939 62.01 30.22 11.28
C LYS A 939 62.33 31.66 11.69
N ASP A 940 63.51 32.15 11.32
CA ASP A 940 63.88 33.56 11.55
C ASP A 940 63.60 34.36 10.28
N ALA A 941 62.59 35.23 10.36
CA ALA A 941 62.19 36.12 9.27
C ALA A 941 63.24 37.22 9.02
N SER A 942 64.01 37.62 10.06
CA SER A 942 65.23 38.42 9.91
C SER A 942 66.05 38.52 11.22
N THR A 943 67.29 38.02 11.17
CA THR A 943 68.35 38.37 12.12
C THR A 943 69.05 39.65 11.66
N SER A 944 68.98 40.73 12.42
CA SER A 944 69.83 41.91 12.23
C SER A 944 70.96 41.97 13.26
N LEU A 945 72.19 42.24 12.79
CA LEU A 945 73.36 42.47 13.63
C LEU A 945 74.08 43.74 13.16
N ASN A 946 74.18 44.73 14.05
CA ASN A 946 74.89 46.00 13.82
C ASN A 946 76.03 46.15 14.84
N VAL A 947 77.28 46.24 14.39
CA VAL A 947 78.47 46.34 15.27
C VAL A 947 79.32 47.57 14.92
N LYS A 948 79.75 48.34 15.92
CA LYS A 948 80.63 49.52 15.76
C LYS A 948 81.99 49.32 16.40
N THR A 949 83.05 49.80 15.74
CA THR A 949 84.45 49.63 16.17
C THR A 949 85.29 50.92 16.12
N GLU A 950 86.36 50.94 16.92
CA GLU A 950 87.34 52.02 16.99
C GLU A 950 88.78 51.50 16.85
N SER A 951 89.58 52.14 15.98
CA SER A 951 90.94 51.73 15.64
C SER A 951 92.01 51.97 16.72
N ASP A 952 92.94 51.01 16.84
CA ASP A 952 94.13 51.10 17.67
C ASP A 952 95.20 51.99 17.02
N GLY A 953 95.24 53.28 17.38
CA GLY A 953 96.34 54.18 17.00
C GLY A 953 96.03 55.67 17.15
N VAL A 954 96.82 56.40 17.95
CA VAL A 954 96.53 57.80 18.33
C VAL A 954 96.86 58.82 17.25
N ILE A 955 97.83 58.55 16.36
CA ILE A 955 98.32 59.50 15.33
C ILE A 955 98.02 59.01 13.91
N THR A 956 98.12 57.71 13.67
CA THR A 956 97.70 57.06 12.41
C THR A 956 96.84 55.86 12.75
N LYS A 957 95.51 55.98 12.57
CA LYS A 957 94.57 54.87 12.72
C LYS A 957 94.97 53.70 11.80
N LYS A 958 95.15 52.53 12.39
CA LYS A 958 95.25 51.25 11.68
C LYS A 958 93.89 50.87 11.09
N ASP A 959 93.90 49.98 10.11
CA ASP A 959 92.66 49.36 9.64
C ASP A 959 92.26 48.24 10.61
N VAL A 960 91.17 48.46 11.35
CA VAL A 960 90.49 47.44 12.16
C VAL A 960 90.03 46.34 11.23
N THR A 961 90.28 45.09 11.61
CA THR A 961 89.69 43.92 10.94
C THR A 961 88.66 43.34 11.90
N LEU A 962 87.39 43.50 11.56
CA LEU A 962 86.24 43.01 12.33
C LEU A 962 85.69 41.76 11.64
N THR A 963 85.59 40.66 12.38
CA THR A 963 85.03 39.39 11.92
C THR A 963 83.88 39.01 12.83
N TYR A 964 82.69 38.81 12.27
CA TYR A 964 81.66 38.03 12.95
C TYR A 964 81.75 36.57 12.52
N LYS A 965 81.37 35.68 13.43
CA LYS A 965 81.26 34.24 13.22
C LYS A 965 80.07 33.74 14.03
N LEU A 966 78.92 33.57 13.37
CA LEU A 966 77.75 32.92 13.94
C LEU A 966 77.85 31.42 13.68
N THR A 967 77.90 30.61 14.75
CA THR A 967 78.02 29.15 14.67
C THR A 967 76.75 28.52 15.19
N ASN A 968 76.02 27.77 14.35
CA ASN A 968 75.04 26.80 14.84
C ASN A 968 75.84 25.62 15.41
N THR A 969 75.89 25.51 16.73
CA THR A 969 76.63 24.47 17.46
C THR A 969 75.95 23.11 17.40
N THR A 970 74.67 23.05 17.03
CA THR A 970 73.93 21.79 16.80
C THR A 970 74.28 21.18 15.45
N THR A 971 74.25 21.96 14.37
CA THR A 971 74.53 21.48 13.00
C THR A 971 76.00 21.59 12.58
N GLY A 972 76.79 22.38 13.30
CA GLY A 972 78.17 22.74 12.93
C GLY A 972 78.27 23.80 11.83
N GLN A 973 77.15 24.36 11.35
CA GLN A 973 77.14 25.38 10.31
C GLN A 973 77.72 26.70 10.84
N VAL A 974 78.57 27.35 10.03
CA VAL A 974 79.24 28.61 10.39
C VAL A 974 78.97 29.66 9.33
N PHE A 975 78.35 30.77 9.73
CA PHE A 975 78.24 32.00 8.96
C PHE A 975 79.33 32.96 9.43
N THR A 976 80.13 33.50 8.52
CA THR A 976 81.20 34.43 8.89
C THR A 976 81.42 35.47 7.82
N GLN A 977 81.73 36.69 8.24
CA GLN A 977 82.16 37.76 7.37
C GLN A 977 83.22 38.59 8.07
N THR A 978 84.28 38.91 7.34
CA THR A 978 85.35 39.79 7.77
C THR A 978 85.32 41.08 6.95
N VAL A 979 85.29 42.21 7.63
CA VAL A 979 85.32 43.57 7.06
C VAL A 979 86.51 44.34 7.65
N LYS A 980 87.11 45.23 6.85
CA LYS A 980 88.35 45.92 7.23
C LYS A 980 88.33 47.41 6.90
N GLY A 981 88.69 48.25 7.86
CA GLY A 981 88.71 49.72 7.72
C GLY A 981 89.05 50.47 9.01
N LYS A 982 89.25 51.79 8.94
CA LYS A 982 89.80 52.58 10.07
C LYS A 982 88.82 52.87 11.22
N ASN A 983 87.55 52.65 10.99
CA ASN A 983 86.44 52.51 11.93
C ASN A 983 85.42 51.71 11.12
N VAL A 984 84.96 50.56 11.59
CA VAL A 984 84.08 49.67 10.81
C VAL A 984 82.72 49.59 11.50
N GLU A 985 81.68 49.80 10.71
CA GLU A 985 80.29 49.46 11.02
C GLU A 985 79.93 48.24 10.14
N LEU A 986 79.34 47.22 10.76
CA LEU A 986 79.02 45.95 10.13
C LEU A 986 77.54 45.66 10.38
N ASN A 987 76.76 45.66 9.30
CA ASN A 987 75.31 45.43 9.32
C ASN A 987 75.03 44.17 8.49
N ILE A 988 74.49 43.14 9.14
CA ILE A 988 74.15 41.86 8.50
C ILE A 988 72.66 41.64 8.66
N ASN A 989 72.00 41.17 7.60
CA ASN A 989 70.69 40.52 7.68
C ASN A 989 70.89 39.04 7.34
N LEU A 990 70.47 38.13 8.23
CA LEU A 990 70.39 36.69 7.96
C LEU A 990 68.92 36.29 8.00
N GLN A 991 68.51 35.40 7.11
CA GLN A 991 67.19 34.78 7.11
C GLN A 991 67.37 33.25 7.14
N ASP A 992 66.31 32.52 7.47
CA ASP A 992 66.30 31.05 7.44
C ASP A 992 67.39 30.38 8.27
N LEU A 993 67.69 30.92 9.47
CA LEU A 993 68.60 30.25 10.40
C LEU A 993 68.03 28.88 10.79
N PRO A 994 68.70 27.75 10.47
CA PRO A 994 68.19 26.43 10.85
C PRO A 994 68.17 26.23 12.36
N ALA A 995 67.23 25.42 12.84
CA ALA A 995 67.10 25.05 14.25
C ALA A 995 68.43 24.67 14.91
N GLY A 996 68.64 25.13 16.15
CA GLY A 996 69.82 24.78 16.94
C GLY A 996 70.27 25.85 17.92
N ASN A 997 71.30 25.50 18.69
CA ASN A 997 71.95 26.41 19.62
C ASN A 997 73.01 27.22 18.89
N TYR A 998 72.88 28.53 18.91
CA TYR A 998 73.76 29.46 18.23
C TYR A 998 74.74 30.12 19.17
N THR A 999 76.00 30.21 18.75
CA THR A 999 77.01 31.06 19.36
C THR A 999 77.43 32.13 18.37
N LEU A 1000 77.12 33.38 18.67
CA LEU A 1000 77.64 34.55 17.96
C LEU A 1000 78.98 34.97 18.57
N GLU A 1001 80.05 34.83 17.81
CA GLU A 1001 81.38 35.39 18.10
C GLU A 1001 81.61 36.63 17.23
N VAL A 1002 82.04 37.75 17.83
CA VAL A 1002 82.45 38.96 17.10
C VAL A 1002 83.84 39.37 17.57
N THR A 1003 84.83 39.36 16.68
CA THR A 1003 86.24 39.63 16.98
C THR A 1003 86.78 40.84 16.22
N SER A 1004 87.54 41.68 16.90
CA SER A 1004 88.11 42.92 16.38
C SER A 1004 89.64 42.94 16.56
N VAL A 1005 90.38 42.99 15.46
CA VAL A 1005 91.85 43.04 15.41
C VAL A 1005 92.31 44.43 14.99
N ASP A 1006 93.35 44.97 15.64
CA ASP A 1006 93.83 46.36 15.47
C ASP A 1006 92.77 47.46 15.72
N GLY A 1007 91.72 47.12 16.49
CA GLY A 1007 90.70 48.03 17.01
C GLY A 1007 89.85 47.35 18.09
N LYS A 1008 88.98 48.08 18.79
CA LYS A 1008 88.06 47.58 19.83
C LYS A 1008 86.60 47.77 19.45
N ILE A 1009 85.71 46.96 20.01
CA ILE A 1009 84.25 47.04 19.84
C ILE A 1009 83.71 48.17 20.73
N GLN A 1010 82.83 49.02 20.18
CA GLN A 1010 82.16 50.11 20.90
C GLN A 1010 80.68 49.81 21.20
N SER A 1011 79.96 49.20 20.27
CA SER A 1011 78.59 48.72 20.50
C SER A 1011 78.25 47.53 19.63
N ILE A 1012 77.26 46.77 20.09
CA ILE A 1012 76.59 45.70 19.36
C ILE A 1012 75.08 45.79 19.61
N ASP A 1013 74.31 45.86 18.54
CA ASP A 1013 72.85 45.80 18.54
C ASP A 1013 72.45 44.59 17.71
N TYR A 1014 71.69 43.66 18.31
CA TYR A 1014 71.28 42.39 17.73
C TYR A 1014 69.80 42.13 17.99
N THR A 1015 69.06 41.84 16.92
CA THR A 1015 67.62 41.52 16.94
C THR A 1015 67.34 40.33 16.03
N THR A 1016 66.57 39.36 16.52
CA THR A 1016 66.09 38.19 15.75
C THR A 1016 64.57 38.10 15.91
N HIS A 1017 63.85 37.86 14.81
CA HIS A 1017 62.39 37.73 14.77
C HIS A 1017 62.03 36.29 14.42
N VAL A 1018 61.61 35.52 15.43
CA VAL A 1018 61.32 34.10 15.34
C VAL A 1018 59.82 33.90 15.15
N VAL A 1019 59.44 33.30 14.03
CA VAL A 1019 58.12 32.67 13.85
C VAL A 1019 58.25 31.22 14.30
N HIS A 1020 57.38 30.78 15.20
CA HIS A 1020 57.26 29.38 15.57
C HIS A 1020 56.26 28.71 14.64
N SER A 1021 56.72 27.73 13.86
CA SER A 1021 55.95 27.09 12.79
C SER A 1021 55.10 25.91 13.28
N ASP A 1022 55.15 25.61 14.57
CA ASP A 1022 54.38 24.55 15.27
C ASP A 1022 53.57 25.07 16.48
N ASP A 1023 53.84 26.28 16.97
CA ASP A 1023 53.11 26.93 18.08
C ASP A 1023 52.11 27.98 17.56
N TYR A 1024 50.85 27.89 18.01
CA TYR A 1024 49.76 28.82 17.65
C TYR A 1024 49.14 29.51 18.86
N VAL A 1025 48.65 30.73 18.66
CA VAL A 1025 47.87 31.50 19.64
C VAL A 1025 46.51 31.87 19.07
N SER A 1026 45.46 31.72 19.90
CA SER A 1026 44.08 32.04 19.53
C SER A 1026 43.75 33.52 19.77
N SER A 1027 42.96 34.10 18.87
CA SER A 1027 42.32 35.40 19.07
C SER A 1027 41.27 35.39 20.19
N ALA A 1028 40.81 36.56 20.62
CA ALA A 1028 39.75 36.67 21.63
C ALA A 1028 38.44 36.05 21.10
N VAL A 1029 37.83 35.20 21.93
CA VAL A 1029 36.65 34.40 21.56
C VAL A 1029 35.39 35.25 21.48
N ASP A 1030 34.74 35.27 20.32
CA ASP A 1030 33.38 35.80 20.18
C ASP A 1030 32.35 34.85 20.81
N ILE A 1031 31.35 35.43 21.47
CA ILE A 1031 30.26 34.68 22.11
C ILE A 1031 29.35 34.09 21.03
N VAL A 1032 29.31 32.75 20.95
CA VAL A 1032 28.38 31.99 20.09
C VAL A 1032 26.95 32.22 20.60
N LYS A 1033 25.98 32.42 19.69
CA LYS A 1033 24.58 32.66 20.04
C LYS A 1033 23.64 31.91 19.13
N GLY A 1034 22.54 31.44 19.69
CA GLY A 1034 21.43 30.81 18.97
C GLY A 1034 20.15 30.88 19.79
N ASN A 1035 19.14 30.09 19.44
CA ASN A 1035 17.92 29.95 20.23
C ASN A 1035 17.32 28.55 20.04
N LEU A 1036 17.20 27.81 21.15
CA LEU A 1036 16.74 26.42 21.24
C LEU A 1036 15.29 26.19 20.79
N LEU A 1037 14.52 27.26 20.59
CA LEU A 1037 13.09 27.17 20.27
C LEU A 1037 12.82 27.61 18.83
N THR A 1038 13.85 27.71 17.97
CA THR A 1038 13.69 28.29 16.62
C THR A 1038 13.19 27.27 15.59
N ASN A 1039 13.61 26.03 15.73
CA ASN A 1039 13.21 24.84 14.97
C ASN A 1039 11.96 24.14 15.58
N ASP A 1040 11.63 24.44 16.83
CA ASP A 1040 10.52 23.86 17.59
C ASP A 1040 9.12 24.28 17.12
N ASP A 1041 8.20 23.32 17.09
CA ASP A 1041 6.78 23.57 16.85
C ASP A 1041 6.00 23.70 18.16
N GLY A 1042 4.99 24.57 18.18
CA GLY A 1042 4.10 24.72 19.35
C GLY A 1042 4.66 25.54 20.52
N ILE A 1043 5.73 26.31 20.32
CA ILE A 1043 6.46 27.12 21.32
C ILE A 1043 5.55 27.85 22.34
N THR A 1044 4.42 28.41 21.91
CA THR A 1044 3.47 29.13 22.78
C THR A 1044 2.78 28.25 23.84
N LYS A 1045 2.86 26.92 23.71
CA LYS A 1045 2.32 25.93 24.65
C LYS A 1045 3.35 25.47 25.68
N ILE A 1046 4.64 25.81 25.51
CA ILE A 1046 5.74 25.51 26.45
C ILE A 1046 5.54 26.34 27.74
N ASP A 1047 5.64 25.71 28.91
CA ASP A 1047 5.71 26.38 30.23
C ASP A 1047 7.18 26.59 30.64
N SER A 1048 8.01 25.55 30.49
CA SER A 1048 9.44 25.61 30.86
C SER A 1048 10.37 24.90 29.88
N LEU A 1049 11.64 25.30 29.94
CA LEU A 1049 12.78 24.66 29.30
C LEU A 1049 13.82 24.35 30.38
N LYS A 1050 14.36 23.14 30.37
CA LYS A 1050 15.23 22.56 31.40
C LYS A 1050 16.49 21.99 30.76
N VAL A 1051 17.66 22.24 31.35
CA VAL A 1051 18.95 21.62 30.96
C VAL A 1051 19.64 21.09 32.21
N GLY A 1052 19.92 19.79 32.22
CA GLY A 1052 20.24 19.07 33.46
C GLY A 1052 19.16 19.33 34.51
N ALA A 1053 19.53 19.73 35.73
CA ALA A 1053 18.55 20.10 36.78
C ALA A 1053 18.22 21.60 36.85
N LYS A 1054 18.59 22.41 35.86
CA LYS A 1054 18.33 23.86 35.83
C LYS A 1054 17.16 24.15 34.89
N GLU A 1055 16.23 25.00 35.31
CA GLU A 1055 14.96 25.27 34.60
C GLU A 1055 14.68 26.78 34.47
N VAL A 1056 14.21 27.19 33.30
CA VAL A 1056 13.64 28.52 33.02
C VAL A 1056 12.19 28.39 32.56
N PHE A 1057 11.33 29.35 32.88
CA PHE A 1057 9.94 29.36 32.44
C PHE A 1057 9.76 30.29 31.25
N VAL A 1058 9.42 29.71 30.10
CA VAL A 1058 9.50 30.35 28.78
C VAL A 1058 8.41 31.41 28.63
N ASN A 1059 7.16 31.02 28.91
CA ASN A 1059 5.97 31.84 28.67
C ASN A 1059 5.41 32.52 29.94
N ASP A 1060 6.21 32.61 31.02
CA ASP A 1060 5.89 33.43 32.21
C ASP A 1060 7.10 34.30 32.64
N PRO A 1061 7.07 35.62 32.37
CA PRO A 1061 8.18 36.50 32.71
C PRO A 1061 8.43 36.62 34.22
N LYS A 1062 7.47 36.25 35.08
CA LYS A 1062 7.56 36.37 36.55
C LYS A 1062 7.97 35.07 37.26
N LYS A 1063 7.99 33.93 36.57
CA LYS A 1063 8.25 32.59 37.14
C LYS A 1063 9.70 32.14 36.94
N GLY A 1064 10.35 31.57 37.95
CA GLY A 1064 11.76 31.11 37.91
C GLY A 1064 12.82 32.17 37.55
N ALA A 1065 14.03 31.72 37.22
CA ALA A 1065 15.18 32.57 36.91
C ALA A 1065 15.09 33.22 35.52
N ALA A 1066 15.78 34.34 35.31
CA ALA A 1066 15.85 35.02 34.02
C ALA A 1066 16.71 34.26 33.00
N SER A 1067 17.76 33.59 33.48
CA SER A 1067 18.62 32.70 32.73
C SER A 1067 19.16 31.58 33.62
N ILE A 1068 19.71 30.53 32.99
CA ILE A 1068 20.47 29.46 33.63
C ILE A 1068 21.82 29.31 32.93
N GLU A 1069 22.87 28.99 33.68
CA GLU A 1069 24.21 28.72 33.18
C GLU A 1069 24.53 27.22 33.33
N VAL A 1070 25.18 26.59 32.37
CA VAL A 1070 25.55 25.17 32.36
C VAL A 1070 26.99 25.05 31.88
N GLU A 1071 27.84 24.39 32.65
CA GLU A 1071 29.24 24.16 32.26
C GLU A 1071 29.30 22.94 31.34
N GLY A 1072 29.87 23.11 30.15
CA GLY A 1072 30.32 22.02 29.28
C GLY A 1072 31.79 21.69 29.52
N GLN A 1073 32.35 20.80 28.69
CA GLN A 1073 33.76 20.44 28.71
C GLN A 1073 34.63 21.50 28.01
N TYR A 1074 34.09 22.18 27.00
CA TYR A 1074 34.82 23.14 26.16
C TYR A 1074 34.36 24.58 26.36
N GLY A 1075 33.21 24.84 27.01
CA GLY A 1075 32.75 26.19 27.34
C GLY A 1075 31.53 26.24 28.25
N THR A 1076 31.08 27.45 28.57
CA THR A 1076 29.91 27.69 29.43
C THR A 1076 28.71 28.13 28.58
N LEU A 1077 27.60 27.40 28.68
CA LEU A 1077 26.32 27.70 28.04
C LEU A 1077 25.42 28.52 28.97
N THR A 1078 24.88 29.64 28.51
CA THR A 1078 23.87 30.45 29.21
C THR A 1078 22.59 30.47 28.40
N ILE A 1079 21.45 30.10 28.99
CA ILE A 1079 20.14 30.04 28.32
C ILE A 1079 19.15 30.98 29.00
N ASN A 1080 18.45 31.78 28.22
CA ASN A 1080 17.43 32.73 28.66
C ASN A 1080 16.01 32.13 28.53
N LYS A 1081 15.03 32.77 29.18
CA LYS A 1081 13.62 32.35 29.10
C LYS A 1081 13.06 32.25 27.67
N ASP A 1082 13.47 33.12 26.76
CA ASP A 1082 12.96 33.13 25.37
C ASP A 1082 13.59 32.06 24.47
N GLY A 1083 14.29 31.09 25.05
CA GLY A 1083 15.05 30.06 24.34
C GLY A 1083 16.41 30.53 23.81
N SER A 1084 16.66 31.85 23.80
CA SER A 1084 17.94 32.37 23.32
C SER A 1084 19.07 31.93 24.23
N TYR A 1085 20.17 31.46 23.62
CA TYR A 1085 21.35 31.06 24.34
C TYR A 1085 22.58 31.82 23.88
N SER A 1086 23.56 31.90 24.77
CA SER A 1086 24.92 32.35 24.50
C SER A 1086 25.89 31.34 25.07
N TYR A 1087 26.84 30.87 24.27
CA TYR A 1087 27.88 29.96 24.70
C TYR A 1087 29.25 30.64 24.60
N GLN A 1088 30.04 30.51 25.66
CA GLN A 1088 31.37 31.09 25.79
C GLN A 1088 32.40 29.95 25.84
N PRO A 1089 33.12 29.67 24.72
CA PRO A 1089 34.26 28.75 24.73
C PRO A 1089 35.32 29.15 25.76
N SER A 1090 35.93 28.14 26.39
CA SER A 1090 36.85 28.26 27.53
C SER A 1090 38.31 28.51 27.11
N GLY A 1091 38.54 29.55 26.30
CA GLY A 1091 39.87 29.92 25.82
C GLY A 1091 40.40 28.94 24.78
N ASN A 1092 41.55 28.30 25.04
CA ASN A 1092 42.23 27.41 24.09
C ASN A 1092 41.63 25.99 24.01
N ALA A 1093 40.34 25.83 24.35
CA ALA A 1093 39.67 24.53 24.35
C ALA A 1093 38.88 24.34 23.03
N PHE A 1094 39.20 23.28 22.30
CA PHE A 1094 38.61 22.92 21.01
C PHE A 1094 37.98 21.54 21.10
N GLY A 1095 36.78 21.38 20.54
CA GLY A 1095 36.00 20.15 20.65
C GLY A 1095 34.50 20.41 20.56
N VAL A 1096 33.71 19.37 20.84
CA VAL A 1096 32.25 19.39 20.71
C VAL A 1096 31.61 19.26 22.09
N ASP A 1097 30.81 20.25 22.49
CA ASP A 1097 29.94 20.17 23.67
C ASP A 1097 28.51 19.79 23.23
N LYS A 1098 27.88 18.84 23.93
CA LYS A 1098 26.48 18.44 23.69
C LYS A 1098 25.65 18.60 24.96
N PHE A 1099 24.52 19.32 24.87
CA PHE A 1099 23.62 19.62 25.98
C PHE A 1099 22.21 19.13 25.69
N THR A 1100 21.76 18.08 26.38
CA THR A 1100 20.35 17.65 26.31
C THR A 1100 19.46 18.65 27.07
N TYR A 1101 18.41 19.12 26.39
CA TYR A 1101 17.37 19.97 26.97
C TYR A 1101 16.00 19.27 26.92
N GLU A 1102 15.15 19.59 27.90
CA GLU A 1102 13.75 19.14 27.99
C GLU A 1102 12.84 20.37 27.93
N THR A 1103 11.87 20.37 27.02
CA THR A 1103 10.76 21.33 27.04
C THR A 1103 9.53 20.69 27.68
N VAL A 1104 8.80 21.47 28.48
CA VAL A 1104 7.61 21.01 29.20
C VAL A 1104 6.46 21.94 28.89
N SER A 1105 5.39 21.39 28.32
CA SER A 1105 4.16 22.15 28.03
C SER A 1105 3.41 22.56 29.30
N LYS A 1106 2.48 23.52 29.16
CA LYS A 1106 1.51 23.88 30.22
C LYS A 1106 0.62 22.72 30.69
N LEU A 1107 0.53 21.63 29.91
CA LEU A 1107 -0.19 20.40 30.26
C LEU A 1107 0.70 19.32 30.87
N GLY A 1108 2.00 19.58 31.07
CA GLY A 1108 2.95 18.61 31.62
C GLY A 1108 3.50 17.59 30.61
N VAL A 1109 3.04 17.61 29.35
CA VAL A 1109 3.69 16.87 28.25
C VAL A 1109 5.13 17.36 28.10
N LYS A 1110 6.08 16.43 27.95
CA LYS A 1110 7.52 16.65 27.85
C LYS A 1110 8.04 16.23 26.47
N GLU A 1111 8.99 16.99 25.95
CA GLU A 1111 9.81 16.66 24.78
C GLU A 1111 11.29 16.86 25.14
N GLN A 1112 12.21 16.18 24.45
CA GLN A 1112 13.67 16.32 24.66
C GLN A 1112 14.40 16.49 23.32
N ALA A 1113 15.50 17.23 23.34
CA ALA A 1113 16.39 17.46 22.20
C ALA A 1113 17.82 17.75 22.68
N ILE A 1114 18.77 17.82 21.75
CA ILE A 1114 20.20 18.06 21.99
C ILE A 1114 20.62 19.37 21.32
N LEU A 1115 21.30 20.24 22.06
CA LEU A 1115 22.11 21.31 21.51
C LEU A 1115 23.56 20.81 21.37
N GLU A 1116 24.06 20.73 20.15
CA GLU A 1116 25.45 20.43 19.81
C GLU A 1116 26.19 21.71 19.38
N ILE A 1117 27.33 21.96 20.04
CA ILE A 1117 28.20 23.10 19.80
C ILE A 1117 29.60 22.59 19.43
N ASN A 1118 29.92 22.65 18.15
CA ASN A 1118 31.21 22.26 17.60
C ASN A 1118 32.13 23.51 17.56
N VAL A 1119 33.24 23.47 18.30
CA VAL A 1119 34.22 24.56 18.43
C VAL A 1119 35.57 24.13 17.85
N GLY A 1120 35.72 24.33 16.55
CA GLY A 1120 36.94 24.00 15.81
C GLY A 1120 38.01 25.10 15.87
N LYS A 1121 39.14 24.83 15.22
CA LYS A 1121 40.20 25.80 14.91
C LYS A 1121 39.94 26.43 13.55
N ASN A 1122 40.32 27.69 13.37
CA ASN A 1122 40.51 28.31 12.07
C ASN A 1122 41.95 28.80 11.99
N VAL A 1123 42.83 27.97 11.45
CA VAL A 1123 44.28 28.16 11.50
C VAL A 1123 44.72 28.90 10.25
N VAL A 1124 45.36 30.05 10.44
CA VAL A 1124 45.98 30.83 9.36
C VAL A 1124 47.49 30.87 9.61
N ALA A 1125 48.24 30.08 8.84
CA ALA A 1125 49.69 29.92 8.99
C ALA A 1125 50.52 30.89 8.12
N THR A 1126 51.84 30.70 8.04
CA THR A 1126 52.78 31.63 7.39
C THR A 1126 53.30 31.13 6.03
N GLU A 1127 54.12 31.94 5.33
CA GLU A 1127 54.80 31.51 4.09
C GLU A 1127 56.01 30.56 4.34
N HIS A 1128 55.89 29.68 5.32
CA HIS A 1128 56.94 28.78 5.79
C HIS A 1128 56.44 27.34 5.81
N ALA A 1129 57.29 26.37 6.18
CA ALA A 1129 56.86 24.99 6.37
C ALA A 1129 56.27 24.82 7.78
N ASP A 1130 54.99 25.10 7.90
CA ASP A 1130 54.18 25.09 9.11
C ASP A 1130 53.63 23.68 9.43
N GLN A 1131 53.41 23.40 10.71
CA GLN A 1131 52.86 22.13 11.20
C GLN A 1131 51.74 22.42 12.19
N VAL A 1132 50.65 21.67 12.14
CA VAL A 1132 49.51 21.87 13.04
C VAL A 1132 48.82 20.55 13.34
N GLU A 1133 48.41 20.33 14.59
CA GLU A 1133 47.61 19.16 14.97
C GLU A 1133 46.12 19.48 14.81
N SER A 1134 45.33 18.54 14.29
CA SER A 1134 43.85 18.60 14.25
C SER A 1134 43.21 18.53 15.66
N SER A 1135 41.98 19.00 15.82
CA SER A 1135 41.19 18.98 17.07
C SER A 1135 40.10 17.91 17.00
N SER A 1136 39.28 17.76 18.05
CA SER A 1136 38.14 16.84 18.01
C SER A 1136 36.83 17.51 17.51
N ALA A 1137 36.97 18.64 16.81
CA ALA A 1137 35.94 19.47 16.23
C ALA A 1137 36.31 19.76 14.78
N ASN A 1138 35.42 20.39 14.01
CA ASN A 1138 35.65 20.62 12.58
C ASN A 1138 36.61 21.80 12.39
N ASP A 1139 37.88 21.51 12.12
CA ASP A 1139 38.94 22.50 11.94
C ASP A 1139 39.03 22.97 10.47
N ILE A 1140 39.43 24.23 10.30
CA ILE A 1140 39.71 24.86 9.01
C ILE A 1140 41.19 25.26 8.99
N PHE A 1141 41.90 24.88 7.93
CA PHE A 1141 43.31 25.18 7.71
C PHE A 1141 43.49 26.05 6.45
N THR A 1142 44.23 27.14 6.61
CA THR A 1142 44.73 28.03 5.56
C THR A 1142 46.23 28.19 5.81
N MET A 1143 47.03 27.29 5.25
CA MET A 1143 48.44 27.14 5.60
C MET A 1143 49.37 28.09 4.82
N SER A 1144 48.84 28.81 3.81
CA SER A 1144 49.57 29.69 2.91
C SER A 1144 50.52 28.94 1.97
N ALA A 1145 51.76 29.39 1.80
CA ALA A 1145 52.70 28.86 0.81
C ALA A 1145 53.89 28.22 1.53
N GLY A 1146 54.02 26.92 1.43
CA GLY A 1146 54.85 26.16 2.36
C GLY A 1146 55.17 24.75 1.90
N ALA A 1147 55.50 23.90 2.86
CA ALA A 1147 55.58 22.46 2.65
C ALA A 1147 55.01 21.84 3.92
N ASP A 1148 53.72 22.10 4.10
CA ASP A 1148 53.08 22.17 5.41
C ASP A 1148 52.62 20.79 5.87
N THR A 1149 52.24 20.67 7.14
CA THR A 1149 51.79 19.38 7.68
C THR A 1149 50.62 19.54 8.64
N VAL A 1150 49.44 19.06 8.26
CA VAL A 1150 48.32 18.83 9.19
C VAL A 1150 48.45 17.42 9.75
N ILE A 1151 48.48 17.31 11.08
CA ILE A 1151 48.78 16.09 11.83
C ILE A 1151 47.51 15.59 12.53
N TYR A 1152 47.13 14.35 12.21
CA TYR A 1152 46.01 13.63 12.80
C TYR A 1152 46.50 12.67 13.88
N ASN A 1153 46.33 13.10 15.13
CA ASN A 1153 46.52 12.26 16.32
C ASN A 1153 45.22 11.53 16.67
N VAL A 1154 45.31 10.38 17.33
CA VAL A 1154 44.16 9.77 18.01
C VAL A 1154 43.78 10.62 19.22
N LEU A 1155 42.83 11.53 19.05
CA LEU A 1155 42.30 12.35 20.14
C LEU A 1155 41.32 11.55 20.99
N ASP A 1156 40.47 10.78 20.31
CA ASP A 1156 39.55 9.84 20.91
C ASP A 1156 40.23 8.45 20.99
N SER A 1157 41.02 8.23 22.05
CA SER A 1157 41.78 6.97 22.36
C SER A 1157 40.92 5.70 22.54
N THR A 1158 39.64 5.85 22.22
CA THR A 1158 38.49 5.11 22.69
C THR A 1158 37.84 4.39 21.50
N ILE A 1159 38.10 4.88 20.28
CA ILE A 1159 37.75 4.27 19.00
C ILE A 1159 38.99 3.67 18.31
N ALA A 1160 40.01 3.34 19.11
CA ALA A 1160 41.38 3.06 18.67
C ALA A 1160 41.54 1.92 17.63
N ASN A 1161 40.54 1.04 17.48
CA ASN A 1161 40.56 -0.08 16.53
C ASN A 1161 39.26 -0.21 15.71
N ALA A 1162 38.37 0.79 15.74
CA ALA A 1162 36.95 0.62 15.41
C ALA A 1162 36.52 1.14 14.02
N GLY A 1163 37.48 1.55 13.18
CA GLY A 1163 37.20 2.36 12.00
C GLY A 1163 36.95 3.83 12.33
N GLY A 1164 37.02 4.71 11.33
CA GLY A 1164 36.68 6.13 11.46
C GLY A 1164 37.82 7.09 11.85
N ASN A 1165 37.51 8.38 12.02
CA ASN A 1165 38.51 9.47 12.00
C ASN A 1165 39.32 9.71 13.30
N GLY A 1166 39.14 8.92 14.37
CA GLY A 1166 39.86 9.16 15.65
C GLY A 1166 39.30 10.30 16.51
N GLY A 1167 38.08 10.75 16.20
CA GLY A 1167 37.41 11.86 16.85
C GLY A 1167 37.74 13.20 16.23
N ASN A 1168 38.58 13.23 15.18
CA ASN A 1168 39.21 14.42 14.61
C ASN A 1168 38.29 15.37 13.79
N GLY A 1169 36.98 15.37 14.06
CA GLY A 1169 36.03 16.17 13.30
C GLY A 1169 35.97 15.86 11.80
N PHE A 1170 35.26 16.69 11.05
CA PHE A 1170 35.39 16.75 9.60
C PHE A 1170 36.10 18.06 9.25
N ASP A 1171 37.37 17.94 8.86
CA ASP A 1171 38.28 19.07 8.69
C ASP A 1171 38.30 19.58 7.24
N THR A 1172 38.80 20.79 7.02
CA THR A 1172 38.95 21.37 5.68
C THR A 1172 40.26 22.13 5.53
N TRP A 1173 41.08 21.75 4.54
CA TRP A 1173 42.28 22.50 4.17
C TRP A 1173 42.04 23.24 2.85
N THR A 1174 41.94 24.56 2.96
CA THR A 1174 41.41 25.46 1.93
C THR A 1174 42.39 25.76 0.78
N ASP A 1175 43.70 25.70 1.05
CA ASP A 1175 44.79 26.08 0.14
C ASP A 1175 45.82 24.97 -0.12
N PHE A 1176 45.53 23.73 0.30
CA PHE A 1176 46.40 22.56 0.15
C PHE A 1176 47.02 22.44 -1.26
N ASN A 1177 48.35 22.40 -1.33
CA ASN A 1177 49.11 22.36 -2.56
C ASN A 1177 50.16 21.23 -2.55
N ALA A 1178 49.74 20.08 -3.08
CA ALA A 1178 50.58 18.90 -3.24
C ALA A 1178 51.90 19.15 -4.02
N SER A 1179 51.99 20.23 -4.82
CA SER A 1179 53.19 20.57 -5.60
C SER A 1179 54.23 21.38 -4.81
N GLU A 1180 53.82 22.08 -3.75
CA GLU A 1180 54.72 22.84 -2.88
C GLU A 1180 55.33 21.95 -1.78
N GLY A 1181 54.61 20.89 -1.40
CA GLY A 1181 55.12 19.78 -0.60
C GLY A 1181 54.25 19.38 0.58
N ASP A 1182 53.03 19.91 0.64
CA ASP A 1182 52.06 19.76 1.73
C ASP A 1182 51.69 18.32 2.05
N LYS A 1183 51.41 18.09 3.34
CA LYS A 1183 51.28 16.75 3.92
C LYS A 1183 50.11 16.64 4.89
N ILE A 1184 49.39 15.54 4.75
CA ILE A 1184 48.39 15.09 5.71
C ILE A 1184 49.00 13.88 6.44
N ASP A 1185 49.36 14.05 7.70
CA ASP A 1185 49.98 13.00 8.52
C ASP A 1185 48.91 12.25 9.32
N ILE A 1186 48.59 11.05 8.86
CA ILE A 1186 47.68 10.09 9.48
C ILE A 1186 48.42 8.93 10.16
N SER A 1187 49.76 8.95 10.22
CA SER A 1187 50.58 7.82 10.69
C SER A 1187 50.22 7.35 12.10
N LYS A 1188 49.83 8.28 12.98
CA LYS A 1188 49.38 7.99 14.35
C LYS A 1188 47.91 7.60 14.43
N LEU A 1189 47.10 7.93 13.43
CA LEU A 1189 45.67 7.63 13.40
C LEU A 1189 45.41 6.15 13.04
N LEU A 1190 46.26 5.56 12.20
CA LEU A 1190 46.19 4.15 11.80
C LEU A 1190 46.63 3.18 12.92
N ASP A 1191 46.26 1.90 12.79
CA ASP A 1191 46.51 0.86 13.80
C ASP A 1191 47.98 0.35 13.88
N GLY A 1192 48.81 0.69 12.89
CA GLY A 1192 50.21 0.27 12.78
C GLY A 1192 50.46 -0.99 11.95
N ASN A 1193 49.43 -1.60 11.34
CA ASN A 1193 49.54 -2.78 10.48
C ASN A 1193 49.62 -2.44 8.98
N GLN A 1194 49.58 -1.15 8.63
CA GLN A 1194 49.66 -0.66 7.26
C GLN A 1194 51.06 -0.87 6.61
N THR A 1195 51.05 -1.13 5.31
CA THR A 1195 52.20 -1.40 4.44
C THR A 1195 51.95 -0.81 3.06
N VAL A 1196 52.97 -0.77 2.19
CA VAL A 1196 52.84 -0.26 0.81
C VAL A 1196 51.78 -1.03 0.00
N ASP A 1197 51.60 -2.32 0.28
CA ASP A 1197 50.72 -3.19 -0.49
C ASP A 1197 49.24 -3.11 -0.04
N ASN A 1198 48.96 -2.67 1.21
CA ASN A 1198 47.60 -2.63 1.79
C ASN A 1198 47.15 -1.24 2.29
N ILE A 1199 47.94 -0.17 2.11
CA ILE A 1199 47.55 1.19 2.55
C ILE A 1199 46.21 1.67 1.95
N LYS A 1200 45.81 1.18 0.77
CA LYS A 1200 44.52 1.49 0.14
C LYS A 1200 43.31 0.91 0.89
N ASP A 1201 43.52 -0.12 1.71
CA ASP A 1201 42.48 -0.68 2.58
C ASP A 1201 42.16 0.30 3.73
N TYR A 1202 43.07 1.24 4.04
CA TYR A 1202 42.95 2.23 5.13
C TYR A 1202 42.58 3.64 4.64
N VAL A 1203 42.81 4.00 3.37
CA VAL A 1203 42.45 5.32 2.84
C VAL A 1203 41.81 5.28 1.45
N THR A 1204 40.77 6.09 1.24
CA THR A 1204 40.26 6.45 -0.09
C THR A 1204 40.25 7.98 -0.26
N TYR A 1205 40.26 8.46 -1.51
CA TYR A 1205 40.19 9.88 -1.85
C TYR A 1205 39.20 10.07 -3.01
N GLU A 1206 38.06 10.69 -2.70
CA GLU A 1206 36.88 10.80 -3.56
C GLU A 1206 36.30 12.21 -3.46
N ASP A 1207 35.94 12.82 -4.60
CA ASP A 1207 35.30 14.14 -4.68
C ASP A 1207 35.96 15.28 -3.87
N GLY A 1208 37.28 15.20 -3.69
CA GLY A 1208 38.07 16.17 -2.92
C GLY A 1208 38.21 15.85 -1.43
N VAL A 1209 37.61 14.76 -0.95
CA VAL A 1209 37.64 14.34 0.46
C VAL A 1209 38.56 13.14 0.64
N LEU A 1210 39.54 13.26 1.54
CA LEU A 1210 40.30 12.12 2.05
C LEU A 1210 39.47 11.46 3.16
N LYS A 1211 39.22 10.16 3.02
CA LYS A 1211 38.45 9.34 3.95
C LYS A 1211 39.31 8.21 4.50
N ILE A 1212 39.03 7.77 5.72
CA ILE A 1212 39.90 6.85 6.45
C ILE A 1212 39.14 5.68 7.11
N ASP A 1213 39.72 4.49 7.00
CA ASP A 1213 39.53 3.35 7.89
C ASP A 1213 40.85 3.12 8.65
N ARG A 1214 40.77 2.94 9.96
CA ARG A 1214 41.94 2.84 10.84
C ARG A 1214 42.53 1.44 10.94
N ASN A 1215 41.74 0.40 10.67
CA ASN A 1215 42.16 -1.00 10.82
C ASN A 1215 42.28 -1.75 9.48
N GLY A 1216 41.87 -1.13 8.37
CA GLY A 1216 41.98 -1.68 7.02
C GLY A 1216 41.18 -2.97 6.85
N GLN A 1217 39.98 -3.02 7.44
CA GLN A 1217 39.07 -4.18 7.40
C GLN A 1217 37.76 -3.85 6.68
N ALA A 1218 37.81 -2.96 5.68
CA ALA A 1218 36.72 -2.55 4.79
C ALA A 1218 36.04 -3.66 3.94
N ASP A 1219 36.27 -4.95 4.26
CA ASP A 1219 35.76 -6.11 3.52
C ASP A 1219 35.23 -7.18 4.51
N TYR A 1220 34.21 -6.81 5.29
CA TYR A 1220 33.47 -7.74 6.17
C TYR A 1220 32.14 -8.12 5.52
N SER A 1221 31.95 -9.40 5.20
CA SER A 1221 30.89 -9.92 4.33
C SER A 1221 29.49 -9.98 4.97
N GLY A 1222 28.98 -8.85 5.48
CA GLY A 1222 27.72 -8.79 6.24
C GLY A 1222 27.06 -7.40 6.30
N GLN A 1223 27.36 -6.50 5.34
CA GLN A 1223 26.72 -5.18 5.20
C GLN A 1223 25.86 -5.13 3.92
N PRO A 1224 24.81 -4.29 3.84
CA PRO A 1224 24.06 -4.04 2.62
C PRO A 1224 24.93 -3.37 1.53
N GLU A 1225 24.63 -3.61 0.25
CA GLU A 1225 25.29 -2.90 -0.86
C GLU A 1225 25.00 -1.39 -0.78
N GLY A 1226 26.05 -0.56 -0.72
CA GLY A 1226 25.95 0.89 -0.94
C GLY A 1226 26.63 1.81 0.08
N GLN A 1227 26.98 1.34 1.29
CA GLN A 1227 27.67 2.17 2.29
C GLN A 1227 29.20 1.98 2.27
N SER A 1228 29.94 3.09 2.28
CA SER A 1228 31.41 3.09 2.25
C SER A 1228 31.99 2.95 3.66
N HIS A 1229 32.97 2.06 3.83
CA HIS A 1229 33.62 1.77 5.12
C HIS A 1229 34.56 2.88 5.63
N TYR A 1230 34.78 3.94 4.85
CA TYR A 1230 35.68 5.04 5.20
C TYR A 1230 34.89 6.24 5.73
N VAL A 1231 35.37 6.87 6.81
CA VAL A 1231 34.80 8.11 7.33
C VAL A 1231 35.56 9.30 6.77
N ASP A 1232 34.83 10.33 6.35
CA ASP A 1232 35.38 11.60 5.88
C ASP A 1232 36.29 12.23 6.96
N LEU A 1233 37.57 12.42 6.61
CA LEU A 1233 38.58 12.99 7.51
C LEU A 1233 38.80 14.48 7.21
N ILE A 1234 39.17 14.78 5.97
CA ILE A 1234 39.54 16.14 5.55
C ILE A 1234 39.19 16.40 4.08
N ALA A 1235 38.53 17.53 3.82
CA ALA A 1235 38.33 18.07 2.48
C ALA A 1235 39.56 18.90 2.04
N ILE A 1236 40.11 18.62 0.85
CA ILE A 1236 41.28 19.30 0.27
C ILE A 1236 41.04 19.64 -1.21
N ASN A 1237 41.55 20.79 -1.64
CA ASN A 1237 41.40 21.26 -3.02
C ASN A 1237 42.56 20.77 -3.93
N SER A 1238 42.58 19.47 -4.26
CA SER A 1238 43.64 18.86 -5.06
C SER A 1238 43.13 18.25 -6.38
N ASP A 1239 43.91 18.40 -7.45
CA ASP A 1239 43.71 17.74 -8.76
C ASP A 1239 44.42 16.38 -8.86
N LYS A 1240 45.06 15.93 -7.78
CA LYS A 1240 45.87 14.69 -7.72
C LYS A 1240 45.03 13.48 -7.31
N THR A 1241 45.35 12.33 -7.89
CA THR A 1241 44.80 11.03 -7.48
C THR A 1241 45.40 10.56 -6.14
N LEU A 1242 44.72 9.64 -5.45
CA LEU A 1242 45.24 8.99 -4.24
C LEU A 1242 46.64 8.39 -4.46
N ASP A 1243 46.86 7.75 -5.61
CA ASP A 1243 48.16 7.19 -5.97
C ASP A 1243 49.25 8.26 -6.10
N GLU A 1244 48.95 9.43 -6.68
CA GLU A 1244 49.90 10.54 -6.74
C GLU A 1244 50.19 11.13 -5.35
N LEU A 1245 49.17 11.29 -4.50
CA LEU A 1245 49.32 11.80 -3.14
C LEU A 1245 50.15 10.87 -2.24
N LEU A 1246 49.94 9.55 -2.35
CA LEU A 1246 50.74 8.54 -1.64
C LEU A 1246 52.19 8.49 -2.16
N ASN A 1247 52.38 8.43 -3.50
CA ASN A 1247 53.72 8.31 -4.09
C ASN A 1247 54.59 9.56 -3.91
N ASN A 1248 53.98 10.75 -3.84
CA ASN A 1248 54.68 12.01 -3.60
C ASN A 1248 54.87 12.32 -2.10
N ASN A 1249 54.41 11.44 -1.19
CA ASN A 1249 54.47 11.63 0.26
C ASN A 1249 53.67 12.87 0.74
N ASN A 1250 52.57 13.19 0.05
CA ASN A 1250 51.58 14.18 0.50
C ASN A 1250 50.58 13.58 1.50
N ILE A 1251 50.46 12.25 1.58
CA ILE A 1251 49.81 11.55 2.69
C ILE A 1251 50.90 10.76 3.42
N VAL A 1252 51.11 11.05 4.71
CA VAL A 1252 52.11 10.39 5.56
C VAL A 1252 51.39 9.37 6.44
N TRP A 1253 51.83 8.12 6.36
CA TRP A 1253 51.13 6.98 6.96
C TRP A 1253 52.05 5.97 7.68
N HIS A 1254 53.38 6.21 7.72
CA HIS A 1254 54.38 5.34 8.35
C HIS A 1254 55.61 6.13 8.85
#